data_AF-A0A9D1MED6-F1
#
_entry.id   AF-A0A9D1MED6-F1
#
_cell.length_a   1.000
_cell.length_b   1.000
_cell.length_c   1.000
_cell.angle_alpha   90.00
_cell.angle_beta   90.00
_cell.angle_gamma   90.00
#
_symmetry.space_group_name_H-M   'P 1'
#
loop_
_entity.id
_entity.type
_entity.pdbx_description
1 polymer ?
#
loop_
_entity_poly.entity_id
_entity_poly.type
_entity_poly.pdbx_seq_one_letter_code
_entity_poly.pdbx_strand_id
1 'polypeptide(L)'
;MLKRIRNLFLGAFFALTLLPWSAIALNAAAETTDAAGNTAMSFRELSADEMVAEMGVGWNYGNRFDSGGGESGWGNPKATREFFRKVHDLGFNTIRLPVTWNNYIGRSEPYTVDSGLLDRVQDVVDYIIDEGMYVAINMHHDGGAASGWISEGVMASYPSGDPEKWQQCQDRYYSAWKQIAERFKDYDEHLLFEAMNEVAGNDATATGLKRDTAAIVTLNQLFTDAVRETGSNNVHRWLIVGGRYTNINTSTDKSNGFRFPEDPYNATNKFMFQIHDYDQQLGLTNPPSGEYSRAKARAYASQIQKILDGFTSQGIPIWFGEFGAGKQDGINEFGEQACAYYFETMIAYMSQTNMVGCIWDNGSMGNGLWGGGTTNDQFALIDRNTGEAYRPEAIGAMMRANEFYRDVPLTQIFSAIPGDDKNYTPVIPVTEIRLSDESLALRAGSVYTIEATSAPEDTNDPLIWSSDDSSIATVYKGKVTAKNVGQTTIRVYAQSTLYDGNDVVKEIVVTVYPDTSKANESAALTVPEKMEVTGTLWTSSSGITWNQSSGSAQPNATIPVTAEGLRRNDRLTFRSSDPSVVTVNGVGKLVGISEGTAYVSVGTQSGLQKQILVTVNGASAAQNALTAGEGISLDGSTSEKELTVTASGEGKVYFASSDPAVAFVASGKAVETADGKATVKVIAAGKGTATVTAYSESGDVCQTAVTVGEISPEFDDERTYYETEPSDIAPEVEIIVEETAVRNWLVGVDYQATTSNPDVTQELKV
;
A
#
# COMPACT_ATOMS: atom_id res chain seq x y z
N MET A 1 26.10 -75.94 45.98
CA MET A 1 26.17 -75.46 47.38
C MET A 1 24.83 -74.81 47.71
N LEU A 2 24.15 -75.38 48.71
CA LEU A 2 22.96 -74.94 49.45
C LEU A 2 22.10 -73.71 49.02
N LYS A 3 20.81 -74.01 48.75
CA LYS A 3 19.56 -73.57 49.44
C LYS A 3 19.29 -72.07 49.78
N ARG A 4 18.13 -71.61 49.22
CA ARG A 4 16.87 -71.07 49.85
C ARG A 4 16.96 -69.79 50.69
N ILE A 5 16.01 -68.84 50.67
CA ILE A 5 14.54 -68.84 50.97
C ILE A 5 13.95 -67.52 50.36
N ARG A 6 12.91 -67.42 49.50
CA ARG A 6 11.46 -67.78 49.48
C ARG A 6 10.51 -66.82 50.25
N ASN A 7 9.68 -66.05 49.52
CA ASN A 7 8.19 -66.01 49.57
C ASN A 7 7.65 -64.85 48.69
N LEU A 8 6.96 -65.15 47.57
CA LEU A 8 5.48 -65.15 47.37
C LEU A 8 4.93 -63.70 47.22
N PHE A 9 4.38 -63.27 46.08
CA PHE A 9 3.22 -63.83 45.37
C PHE A 9 3.15 -63.43 43.86
N LEU A 10 2.79 -64.43 43.04
CA LEU A 10 1.88 -64.42 41.87
C LEU A 10 1.97 -63.37 40.73
N GLY A 11 2.12 -63.89 39.51
CA GLY A 11 1.33 -63.45 38.34
C GLY A 11 2.14 -63.05 37.11
N ALA A 12 2.52 -64.03 36.28
CA ALA A 12 2.94 -63.78 34.91
C ALA A 12 1.85 -64.29 33.94
N PHE A 13 1.81 -63.63 32.78
CA PHE A 13 1.14 -63.98 31.52
C PHE A 13 -0.28 -63.47 31.24
N PHE A 14 -0.30 -62.63 30.19
CA PHE A 14 -1.32 -62.45 29.14
C PHE A 14 -2.72 -62.00 29.54
N ALA A 15 -3.08 -60.78 29.13
CA ALA A 15 -4.00 -60.54 28.01
C ALA A 15 -4.45 -59.08 28.01
N LEU A 16 -4.69 -58.57 26.80
CA LEU A 16 -5.58 -57.46 26.45
C LEU A 16 -6.46 -56.99 27.61
N THR A 17 -6.31 -55.72 28.00
CA THR A 17 -7.46 -54.90 28.39
C THR A 17 -7.28 -53.48 27.90
N LEU A 18 -8.32 -53.05 27.19
CA LEU A 18 -8.61 -51.72 26.69
C LEU A 18 -8.50 -50.63 27.78
N LEU A 19 -8.13 -49.42 27.35
CA LEU A 19 -8.76 -48.10 27.63
C LEU A 19 -7.72 -47.00 27.90
N PRO A 20 -7.97 -45.73 27.54
CA PRO A 20 -8.82 -45.21 26.47
C PRO A 20 -7.97 -44.52 25.38
N TRP A 21 -8.46 -44.56 24.14
CA TRP A 21 -8.18 -43.50 23.18
C TRP A 21 -8.58 -42.17 23.83
N SER A 22 -7.64 -41.46 24.41
CA SER A 22 -7.70 -40.01 24.38
C SER A 22 -7.26 -39.68 22.95
N ALA A 23 -8.23 -39.23 22.16
CA ALA A 23 -7.96 -38.62 20.89
C ALA A 23 -6.92 -37.53 21.12
N ILE A 24 -5.65 -37.82 20.78
CA ILE A 24 -4.77 -36.78 20.28
C ILE A 24 -5.46 -36.42 18.97
N ALA A 25 -6.34 -35.42 19.06
CA ALA A 25 -6.70 -34.63 17.92
C ALA A 25 -5.35 -34.15 17.38
N LEU A 26 -4.88 -34.84 16.35
CA LEU A 26 -4.04 -34.23 15.36
C LEU A 26 -4.86 -33.01 14.96
N ASN A 27 -4.54 -31.83 15.49
CA ASN A 27 -4.85 -30.61 14.78
C ASN A 27 -3.94 -30.68 13.53
N ALA A 28 -4.31 -31.54 12.57
CA ALA A 28 -4.52 -31.04 11.23
C ALA A 28 -5.34 -29.77 11.50
N ALA A 29 -4.70 -28.60 11.35
CA ALA A 29 -5.46 -27.39 11.20
C ALA A 29 -6.56 -27.79 10.23
N ALA A 30 -7.80 -27.83 10.71
CA ALA A 30 -8.91 -28.10 9.85
C ALA A 30 -8.71 -27.08 8.75
N GLU A 31 -8.35 -27.57 7.56
CA GLU A 31 -8.36 -26.85 6.31
C GLU A 31 -9.83 -26.48 6.12
N THR A 32 -10.21 -25.47 6.87
CA THR A 32 -11.48 -24.82 6.79
C THR A 32 -11.37 -24.10 5.47
N THR A 33 -11.93 -24.72 4.44
CA THR A 33 -12.58 -23.96 3.39
C THR A 33 -13.42 -22.92 4.09
N ASP A 34 -12.92 -21.68 4.19
CA ASP A 34 -13.78 -20.57 4.55
C ASP A 34 -14.86 -20.55 3.47
N ALA A 35 -16.05 -21.03 3.86
CA ALA A 35 -17.22 -21.13 3.01
C ALA A 35 -17.85 -19.75 2.73
N ALA A 36 -17.19 -18.66 3.16
CA ALA A 36 -17.39 -17.31 2.68
C ALA A 36 -16.15 -16.95 1.87
N GLY A 37 -16.31 -16.65 0.57
CA GLY A 37 -15.18 -16.37 -0.32
C GLY A 37 -14.21 -15.38 0.33
N ASN A 38 -12.97 -15.80 0.54
CA ASN A 38 -11.97 -14.97 1.20
C ASN A 38 -11.72 -13.72 0.34
N THR A 39 -12.15 -12.56 0.83
CA THR A 39 -11.97 -11.26 0.18
C THR A 39 -10.61 -10.62 0.52
N ALA A 40 -9.78 -11.28 1.33
CA ALA A 40 -8.45 -10.81 1.66
C ALA A 40 -7.55 -10.72 0.41
N MET A 41 -6.87 -9.58 0.29
CA MET A 41 -5.91 -9.32 -0.77
C MET A 41 -4.68 -10.22 -0.63
N SER A 42 -3.89 -10.31 -1.69
CA SER A 42 -2.64 -11.08 -1.68
C SER A 42 -1.58 -10.37 -0.90
N PHE A 43 -1.09 -11.00 0.16
CA PHE A 43 0.03 -10.46 0.91
C PHE A 43 1.35 -11.00 0.37
N ARG A 44 2.25 -10.11 -0.06
CA ARG A 44 3.63 -10.44 -0.41
C ARG A 44 4.52 -10.30 0.82
N GLU A 45 5.28 -11.33 1.12
CA GLU A 45 6.24 -11.33 2.22
C GLU A 45 7.58 -10.73 1.77
N LEU A 46 7.68 -9.40 1.80
CA LEU A 46 8.90 -8.67 1.42
C LEU A 46 9.92 -8.66 2.57
N SER A 47 11.20 -8.76 2.24
CA SER A 47 12.30 -8.41 3.14
C SER A 47 12.29 -6.90 3.46
N ALA A 48 13.05 -6.47 4.46
CA ALA A 48 13.15 -5.05 4.80
C ALA A 48 13.68 -4.21 3.62
N ASP A 49 14.71 -4.71 2.92
CA ASP A 49 15.33 -4.00 1.81
C ASP A 49 14.38 -3.92 0.60
N GLU A 50 13.65 -4.99 0.29
CA GLU A 50 12.64 -4.98 -0.76
C GLU A 50 11.50 -4.01 -0.43
N MET A 51 11.00 -4.05 0.82
CA MET A 51 9.95 -3.16 1.28
C MET A 51 10.37 -1.69 1.12
N VAL A 52 11.56 -1.31 1.60
CA VAL A 52 12.05 0.06 1.50
C VAL A 52 12.31 0.47 0.04
N ALA A 53 12.86 -0.43 -0.77
CA ALA A 53 13.10 -0.16 -2.19
C ALA A 53 11.80 0.08 -2.97
N GLU A 54 10.75 -0.71 -2.69
CA GLU A 54 9.42 -0.53 -3.29
C GLU A 54 8.72 0.74 -2.78
N MET A 55 8.86 1.08 -1.50
CA MET A 55 8.24 2.28 -0.91
C MET A 55 8.78 3.60 -1.48
N GLY A 56 10.07 3.69 -1.80
CA GLY A 56 10.65 4.86 -2.46
C GLY A 56 10.54 6.17 -1.68
N VAL A 57 10.26 7.27 -2.37
CA VAL A 57 10.06 8.59 -1.73
C VAL A 57 8.63 8.68 -1.19
N GLY A 58 8.51 9.01 0.09
CA GLY A 58 7.25 9.19 0.78
C GLY A 58 6.81 10.64 0.91
N TRP A 59 5.51 10.86 1.03
CA TRP A 59 4.92 12.18 1.22
C TRP A 59 3.79 12.15 2.26
N ASN A 60 3.72 13.15 3.13
CA ASN A 60 2.67 13.27 4.13
C ASN A 60 1.43 13.97 3.56
N TYR A 61 0.28 13.33 3.72
CA TYR A 61 -1.02 13.97 3.53
C TYR A 61 -1.40 14.77 4.79
N GLY A 62 -0.56 15.74 5.18
CA GLY A 62 -0.67 16.50 6.43
C GLY A 62 -1.68 17.65 6.41
N ASN A 63 -2.10 18.09 7.59
CA ASN A 63 -3.16 19.07 7.85
C ASN A 63 -4.51 18.71 7.23
N ARG A 64 -4.85 17.43 7.34
CA ARG A 64 -6.01 16.76 6.78
C ARG A 64 -6.76 16.02 7.87
N PHE A 65 -6.67 14.68 7.89
CA PHE A 65 -7.32 13.83 8.88
C PHE A 65 -6.70 13.98 10.27
N ASP A 66 -5.48 14.48 10.34
CA ASP A 66 -4.82 14.93 11.56
C ASP A 66 -5.49 16.17 12.18
N SER A 67 -6.30 16.91 11.42
CA SER A 67 -7.12 17.95 12.03
C SER A 67 -8.22 17.30 12.90
N GLY A 68 -8.43 17.81 14.11
CA GLY A 68 -9.47 17.30 15.02
C GLY A 68 -10.91 17.42 14.47
N GLY A 69 -11.11 18.07 13.32
CA GLY A 69 -12.39 18.20 12.62
C GLY A 69 -12.54 17.27 11.40
N GLY A 70 -11.66 16.27 11.24
CA GLY A 70 -11.65 15.37 10.07
C GLY A 70 -10.92 15.99 8.87
N GLU A 71 -10.93 15.34 7.71
CA GLU A 71 -10.05 15.65 6.57
C GLU A 71 -9.96 17.14 6.13
N SER A 72 -11.00 17.95 6.36
CA SER A 72 -11.05 19.37 5.98
C SER A 72 -11.10 20.33 7.18
N GLY A 73 -10.90 19.85 8.40
CA GLY A 73 -11.05 20.66 9.62
C GLY A 73 -10.05 21.82 9.75
N TRP A 74 -8.92 21.76 9.03
CA TRP A 74 -7.94 22.85 8.91
C TRP A 74 -7.89 23.52 7.53
N GLY A 75 -8.98 23.40 6.77
CA GLY A 75 -9.20 24.10 5.51
C GLY A 75 -8.93 23.26 4.26
N ASN A 76 -7.96 22.33 4.27
CA ASN A 76 -7.61 21.62 3.05
C ASN A 76 -8.81 20.83 2.41
N PRO A 77 -8.96 20.83 1.07
CA PRO A 77 -10.13 20.30 0.36
C PRO A 77 -10.07 18.78 0.14
N LYS A 78 -11.04 17.97 0.58
CA LYS A 78 -10.98 16.49 0.54
C LYS A 78 -10.33 15.89 -0.73
N ALA A 79 -9.48 14.88 -0.55
CA ALA A 79 -8.82 14.20 -1.65
C ALA A 79 -9.82 13.44 -2.53
N THR A 80 -9.48 13.37 -3.80
CA THR A 80 -10.12 12.51 -4.79
C THR A 80 -9.15 11.39 -5.18
N ARG A 81 -9.65 10.36 -5.86
CA ARG A 81 -8.80 9.35 -6.49
C ARG A 81 -7.81 9.97 -7.48
N GLU A 82 -8.30 10.89 -8.31
CA GLU A 82 -7.46 11.61 -9.28
C GLU A 82 -6.31 12.38 -8.60
N PHE A 83 -6.54 12.93 -7.41
CA PHE A 83 -5.47 13.59 -6.64
C PHE A 83 -4.32 12.62 -6.35
N PHE A 84 -4.59 11.40 -5.88
CA PHE A 84 -3.52 10.43 -5.59
C PHE A 84 -2.86 9.85 -6.83
N ARG A 85 -3.60 9.69 -7.94
CA ARG A 85 -2.98 9.38 -9.24
C ARG A 85 -1.97 10.46 -9.63
N LYS A 86 -2.33 11.75 -9.49
CA LYS A 86 -1.39 12.84 -9.76
C LYS A 86 -0.19 12.85 -8.82
N VAL A 87 -0.38 12.51 -7.54
CA VAL A 87 0.73 12.36 -6.58
C VAL A 87 1.67 11.22 -7.00
N HIS A 88 1.13 10.08 -7.42
CA HIS A 88 1.89 8.97 -8.00
C HIS A 88 2.67 9.42 -9.24
N ASP A 89 2.01 10.15 -10.15
CA ASP A 89 2.58 10.67 -11.40
C ASP A 89 3.62 11.79 -11.16
N LEU A 90 3.82 12.24 -9.91
CA LEU A 90 4.95 13.08 -9.51
C LEU A 90 6.17 12.27 -9.04
N GLY A 91 6.06 10.95 -8.95
CA GLY A 91 7.12 10.00 -8.58
C GLY A 91 7.06 9.51 -7.13
N PHE A 92 6.10 9.94 -6.32
CA PHE A 92 5.92 9.43 -4.97
C PHE A 92 5.29 8.03 -4.99
N ASN A 93 5.80 7.12 -4.16
CA ASN A 93 5.23 5.76 -4.04
C ASN A 93 4.84 5.37 -2.61
N THR A 94 5.01 6.29 -1.66
CA THR A 94 4.56 6.10 -0.27
C THR A 94 3.80 7.33 0.20
N ILE A 95 2.69 7.09 0.88
CA ILE A 95 1.89 8.14 1.53
C ILE A 95 1.87 7.88 3.03
N ARG A 96 2.32 8.86 3.82
CA ARG A 96 1.99 8.88 5.24
C ARG A 96 0.65 9.59 5.40
N LEU A 97 -0.34 8.89 5.95
CA LEU A 97 -1.71 9.37 6.15
C LEU A 97 -1.95 9.62 7.64
N PRO A 98 -1.59 10.80 8.16
CA PRO A 98 -1.76 11.11 9.57
C PRO A 98 -3.25 11.29 9.91
N VAL A 99 -3.74 10.60 10.95
CA VAL A 99 -5.16 10.64 11.35
C VAL A 99 -5.31 10.92 12.85
N THR A 100 -6.09 11.94 13.19
CA THR A 100 -6.46 12.22 14.58
C THR A 100 -7.84 11.66 14.89
N TRP A 101 -7.89 10.67 15.78
CA TRP A 101 -9.10 9.93 16.12
C TRP A 101 -9.80 10.47 17.37
N ASN A 102 -9.19 11.41 18.10
CA ASN A 102 -9.60 11.79 19.45
C ASN A 102 -11.09 12.17 19.57
N ASN A 103 -11.63 12.91 18.60
CA ASN A 103 -13.03 13.34 18.59
C ASN A 103 -13.99 12.28 18.02
N TYR A 104 -13.44 11.17 17.53
CA TYR A 104 -14.10 10.08 16.82
C TYR A 104 -13.97 8.75 17.57
N ILE A 105 -13.47 8.75 18.80
CA ILE A 105 -13.47 7.58 19.69
C ILE A 105 -14.37 7.89 20.89
N GLY A 106 -15.30 6.98 21.19
CA GLY A 106 -16.15 7.07 22.40
C GLY A 106 -15.33 7.29 23.68
N ARG A 107 -15.92 7.93 24.70
CA ARG A 107 -15.21 8.25 25.97
C ARG A 107 -15.31 7.16 27.04
N SER A 108 -16.03 6.09 26.75
CA SER A 108 -16.24 4.94 27.63
C SER A 108 -16.20 3.67 26.78
N GLU A 109 -15.97 2.53 27.43
CA GLU A 109 -16.10 1.22 26.79
C GLU A 109 -17.43 1.08 26.01
N PRO A 110 -17.41 0.47 24.81
CA PRO A 110 -16.27 -0.19 24.17
C PRO A 110 -15.32 0.75 23.41
N TYR A 111 -15.36 2.07 23.65
CA TYR A 111 -14.56 3.08 22.94
C TYR A 111 -14.78 3.01 21.42
N THR A 112 -16.04 2.91 21.00
CA THR A 112 -16.41 2.78 19.58
C THR A 112 -15.77 3.87 18.74
N VAL A 113 -15.09 3.46 17.67
CA VAL A 113 -14.55 4.37 16.64
C VAL A 113 -15.68 4.74 15.68
N ASP A 114 -15.80 6.03 15.36
CA ASP A 114 -16.79 6.54 14.42
C ASP A 114 -16.65 5.86 13.06
N SER A 115 -17.73 5.22 12.61
CA SER A 115 -17.74 4.49 11.34
C SER A 115 -17.60 5.41 10.13
N GLY A 116 -18.10 6.66 10.22
CA GLY A 116 -17.98 7.63 9.12
C GLY A 116 -16.55 8.08 8.88
N LEU A 117 -15.76 8.28 9.95
CA LEU A 117 -14.33 8.53 9.83
C LEU A 117 -13.59 7.30 9.28
N LEU A 118 -13.86 6.10 9.82
CA LEU A 118 -13.25 4.85 9.32
C LEU A 118 -13.52 4.65 7.82
N ASP A 119 -14.76 4.88 7.40
CA ASP A 119 -15.15 4.78 6.01
C ASP A 119 -14.35 5.74 5.14
N ARG A 120 -14.21 7.00 5.55
CA ARG A 120 -13.51 8.01 4.78
C ARG A 120 -11.99 7.80 4.75
N VAL A 121 -11.39 7.36 5.86
CA VAL A 121 -9.98 6.97 5.89
C VAL A 121 -9.75 5.79 4.95
N GLN A 122 -10.66 4.82 4.95
CA GLN A 122 -10.59 3.67 4.06
C GLN A 122 -10.69 4.07 2.59
N ASP A 123 -11.59 4.98 2.22
CA ASP A 123 -11.69 5.46 0.84
C ASP A 123 -10.36 6.06 0.36
N VAL A 124 -9.67 6.82 1.23
CA VAL A 124 -8.38 7.43 0.91
C VAL A 124 -7.27 6.38 0.83
N VAL A 125 -7.24 5.40 1.74
CA VAL A 125 -6.34 4.23 1.66
C VAL A 125 -6.54 3.48 0.34
N ASP A 126 -7.79 3.26 -0.07
CA ASP A 126 -8.14 2.60 -1.33
C ASP A 126 -7.62 3.39 -2.53
N TYR A 127 -7.78 4.72 -2.53
CA TYR A 127 -7.26 5.57 -3.62
C TYR A 127 -5.75 5.44 -3.78
N ILE A 128 -5.01 5.27 -2.69
CA ILE A 128 -3.55 5.17 -2.70
C ILE A 128 -3.10 3.79 -3.18
N ILE A 129 -3.66 2.72 -2.60
CA ILE A 129 -3.31 1.33 -2.94
C ILE A 129 -3.75 0.95 -4.35
N ASP A 130 -4.85 1.54 -4.85
CA ASP A 130 -5.30 1.28 -6.21
C ASP A 130 -4.29 1.75 -7.27
N GLU A 131 -3.50 2.78 -6.98
CA GLU A 131 -2.36 3.24 -7.79
C GLU A 131 -1.07 2.42 -7.57
N GLY A 132 -1.09 1.43 -6.66
CA GLY A 132 0.07 0.60 -6.33
C GLY A 132 1.05 1.24 -5.34
N MET A 133 0.66 2.36 -4.73
CA MET A 133 1.45 3.04 -3.70
C MET A 133 1.26 2.42 -2.33
N TYR A 134 2.25 2.60 -1.47
CA TYR A 134 2.19 2.26 -0.04
C TYR A 134 1.51 3.37 0.76
N VAL A 135 0.84 3.00 1.85
CA VAL A 135 0.23 3.95 2.80
C VAL A 135 0.42 3.50 4.24
N ALA A 136 0.80 4.44 5.11
CA ALA A 136 0.82 4.24 6.55
C ALA A 136 -0.26 5.10 7.22
N ILE A 137 -1.18 4.49 7.97
CA ILE A 137 -2.13 5.20 8.84
C ILE A 137 -1.67 5.16 10.29
N ASN A 138 -1.96 6.21 11.05
CA ASN A 138 -1.49 6.34 12.43
C ASN A 138 -2.55 6.88 13.40
N MET A 139 -2.18 6.98 14.68
CA MET A 139 -2.81 7.90 15.64
C MET A 139 -1.96 9.16 15.78
N HIS A 140 -2.46 10.29 15.28
CA HIS A 140 -1.66 11.51 15.10
C HIS A 140 -1.71 12.47 16.30
N HIS A 141 -2.60 13.48 16.31
CA HIS A 141 -2.74 14.40 17.46
C HIS A 141 -3.58 13.82 18.61
N ASP A 142 -3.88 12.52 18.57
CA ASP A 142 -4.21 11.73 19.75
C ASP A 142 -3.07 11.75 20.77
N GLY A 143 -1.82 11.78 20.28
CA GLY A 143 -0.56 11.90 21.01
C GLY A 143 0.00 13.31 21.09
N GLY A 144 1.20 13.53 20.52
CA GLY A 144 2.19 14.62 20.73
C GLY A 144 1.78 16.10 20.71
N ALA A 145 0.50 16.43 20.74
CA ALA A 145 0.00 17.77 21.04
C ALA A 145 -0.40 17.88 22.53
N ALA A 146 -0.19 19.05 23.15
CA ALA A 146 -0.61 19.31 24.54
C ALA A 146 -2.13 19.12 24.80
N SER A 147 -2.95 18.99 23.75
CA SER A 147 -4.39 18.71 23.79
C SER A 147 -4.79 17.26 23.45
N GLY A 148 -3.82 16.38 23.15
CA GLY A 148 -4.07 14.95 22.90
C GLY A 148 -4.55 14.21 24.15
N TRP A 149 -5.04 12.99 23.98
CA TRP A 149 -5.47 12.16 25.11
C TRP A 149 -4.41 11.15 25.54
N ILE A 150 -3.41 10.87 24.70
CA ILE A 150 -2.13 10.22 25.04
C ILE A 150 -1.12 11.33 25.40
N SER A 151 -1.50 12.17 26.35
CA SER A 151 -0.82 13.44 26.66
C SER A 151 0.36 13.30 27.62
N GLU A 152 1.10 14.39 27.78
CA GLU A 152 2.17 14.53 28.79
C GLU A 152 1.69 14.17 30.21
N GLY A 153 0.45 14.56 30.54
CA GLY A 153 -0.17 14.25 31.82
C GLY A 153 -0.55 12.78 31.97
N VAL A 154 -0.67 12.01 30.89
CA VAL A 154 -0.81 10.54 30.93
C VAL A 154 0.56 9.88 31.05
N MET A 155 1.58 10.38 30.35
CA MET A 155 2.96 9.89 30.48
C MET A 155 3.48 10.03 31.92
N ALA A 156 3.13 11.13 32.60
CA ALA A 156 3.45 11.35 34.01
C ALA A 156 2.73 10.38 34.97
N SER A 157 1.61 9.78 34.55
CA SER A 157 0.85 8.82 35.35
C SER A 157 1.49 7.43 35.39
N TYR A 158 2.42 7.13 34.47
CA TYR A 158 3.07 5.83 34.40
C TYR A 158 4.04 5.56 35.57
N PRO A 159 4.08 4.33 36.13
CA PRO A 159 3.02 3.32 36.11
C PRO A 159 2.03 3.53 37.26
N SER A 160 2.31 4.47 38.18
CA SER A 160 1.60 4.59 39.46
C SER A 160 1.37 6.03 39.93
N GLY A 161 1.67 7.03 39.09
CA GLY A 161 1.37 8.43 39.40
C GLY A 161 -0.14 8.69 39.47
N ASP A 162 -0.87 8.12 38.51
CA ASP A 162 -2.35 8.05 38.48
C ASP A 162 -2.76 6.76 37.74
N PRO A 163 -2.91 5.64 38.45
CA PRO A 163 -3.16 4.33 37.85
C PRO A 163 -4.47 4.27 37.03
N GLU A 164 -5.51 4.99 37.46
CA GLU A 164 -6.81 4.99 36.78
C GLU A 164 -6.71 5.69 35.43
N LYS A 165 -6.04 6.85 35.39
CA LYS A 165 -5.80 7.60 34.14
C LYS A 165 -4.92 6.82 33.17
N TRP A 166 -3.89 6.14 33.67
CA TRP A 166 -3.04 5.28 32.84
C TRP A 166 -3.82 4.08 32.29
N GLN A 167 -4.61 3.39 33.11
CA GLN A 167 -5.43 2.25 32.67
C GLN A 167 -6.46 2.68 31.62
N GLN A 168 -7.18 3.78 31.84
CA GLN A 168 -8.12 4.31 30.85
C GLN A 168 -7.46 4.62 29.50
N CYS A 169 -6.23 5.13 29.50
CA CYS A 169 -5.48 5.35 28.27
C CYS A 169 -5.18 4.02 27.55
N GLN A 170 -4.71 3.01 28.27
CA GLN A 170 -4.41 1.69 27.68
C GLN A 170 -5.66 1.04 27.08
N ASP A 171 -6.78 1.03 27.80
CA ASP A 171 -8.03 0.40 27.34
C ASP A 171 -8.59 1.10 26.09
N ARG A 172 -8.56 2.44 26.10
CA ARG A 172 -9.01 3.24 24.95
C ARG A 172 -8.09 3.05 23.74
N TYR A 173 -6.78 2.99 23.95
CA TYR A 173 -5.78 2.81 22.90
C TYR A 173 -5.86 1.44 22.25
N TYR A 174 -5.87 0.39 23.06
CA TYR A 174 -6.03 -0.99 22.59
C TYR A 174 -7.37 -1.18 21.85
N SER A 175 -8.49 -0.72 22.41
CA SER A 175 -9.79 -0.88 21.77
C SER A 175 -9.91 -0.13 20.44
N ALA A 176 -9.40 1.10 20.36
CA ALA A 176 -9.41 1.88 19.13
C ALA A 176 -8.54 1.23 18.05
N TRP A 177 -7.30 0.83 18.39
CA TRP A 177 -6.42 0.14 17.44
C TRP A 177 -6.99 -1.20 16.97
N LYS A 178 -7.65 -1.97 17.85
CA LYS A 178 -8.30 -3.23 17.46
C LYS A 178 -9.43 -3.00 16.46
N GLN A 179 -10.25 -1.97 16.63
CA GLN A 179 -11.31 -1.62 15.68
C GLN A 179 -10.77 -1.10 14.34
N ILE A 180 -9.71 -0.29 14.36
CA ILE A 180 -9.01 0.17 13.14
C ILE A 180 -8.40 -1.04 12.43
N ALA A 181 -7.63 -1.88 13.13
CA ALA A 181 -7.00 -3.06 12.58
C ALA A 181 -8.02 -4.04 11.97
N GLU A 182 -9.16 -4.28 12.66
CA GLU A 182 -10.23 -5.14 12.16
C GLU A 182 -10.82 -4.61 10.84
N ARG A 183 -10.98 -3.28 10.71
CA ARG A 183 -11.47 -2.65 9.47
C ARG A 183 -10.55 -2.92 8.28
N PHE A 184 -9.25 -2.95 8.52
CA PHE A 184 -8.21 -2.96 7.50
C PHE A 184 -7.47 -4.31 7.39
N LYS A 185 -7.95 -5.36 8.08
CA LYS A 185 -7.23 -6.63 8.23
C LYS A 185 -6.97 -7.37 6.94
N ASP A 186 -7.79 -7.13 5.91
CA ASP A 186 -7.79 -7.86 4.65
C ASP A 186 -6.97 -7.17 3.54
N TYR A 187 -6.37 -6.00 3.82
CA TYR A 187 -5.48 -5.30 2.90
C TYR A 187 -4.11 -6.00 2.81
N ASP A 188 -3.45 -5.86 1.66
CA ASP A 188 -2.12 -6.43 1.41
C ASP A 188 -0.98 -5.62 2.09
N GLU A 189 0.26 -5.89 1.71
CA GLU A 189 1.46 -5.27 2.26
C GLU A 189 1.59 -3.77 1.98
N HIS A 190 0.80 -3.21 1.04
CA HIS A 190 0.83 -1.79 0.75
C HIS A 190 0.30 -0.95 1.91
N LEU A 191 -0.51 -1.52 2.81
CA LEU A 191 -0.98 -0.83 4.02
C LEU A 191 -0.12 -1.17 5.24
N LEU A 192 0.40 -0.14 5.89
CA LEU A 192 1.13 -0.21 7.15
C LEU A 192 0.35 0.50 8.27
N PHE A 193 0.64 0.14 9.52
CA PHE A 193 0.13 0.84 10.69
C PHE A 193 1.27 1.45 11.50
N GLU A 194 1.15 2.73 11.83
CA GLU A 194 2.08 3.48 12.68
C GLU A 194 1.44 3.76 14.03
N ALA A 195 2.06 3.28 15.11
CA ALA A 195 1.48 3.23 16.45
C ALA A 195 0.93 4.59 16.94
N MET A 196 1.76 5.63 16.94
CA MET A 196 1.43 6.94 17.50
C MET A 196 2.44 8.01 17.13
N ASN A 197 1.97 9.24 16.96
CA ASN A 197 2.79 10.40 16.63
C ASN A 197 3.32 11.13 17.89
N GLU A 198 4.64 11.34 17.93
CA GLU A 198 5.33 12.31 18.79
C GLU A 198 4.95 12.28 20.29
N VAL A 199 4.68 11.12 20.87
CA VAL A 199 4.30 11.02 22.29
C VAL A 199 5.49 11.33 23.21
N ALA A 200 5.28 12.22 24.18
CA ALA A 200 6.27 12.58 25.22
C ALA A 200 5.61 13.16 26.48
N GLY A 201 6.30 13.10 27.62
CA GLY A 201 6.02 13.89 28.82
C GLY A 201 6.87 15.16 28.90
N ASN A 202 6.53 16.08 29.81
CA ASN A 202 7.27 17.35 29.98
C ASN A 202 8.55 17.26 30.82
N ASP A 203 8.81 16.12 31.42
CA ASP A 203 9.96 15.94 32.31
C ASP A 203 11.19 15.48 31.52
N ALA A 204 12.04 16.44 31.17
CA ALA A 204 13.28 16.18 30.43
C ALA A 204 14.44 15.66 31.31
N THR A 205 14.21 15.37 32.61
CA THR A 205 15.25 14.75 33.45
C THR A 205 15.50 13.30 33.03
N ALA A 206 16.66 12.73 33.38
CA ALA A 206 16.95 11.31 33.11
C ALA A 206 15.87 10.35 33.67
N THR A 207 15.23 10.71 34.78
CA THR A 207 14.11 9.95 35.34
C THR A 207 12.86 10.08 34.48
N GLY A 208 12.52 11.30 34.05
CA GLY A 208 11.39 11.55 33.15
C GLY A 208 11.54 10.87 31.79
N LEU A 209 12.72 10.96 31.18
CA LEU A 209 13.03 10.30 29.91
C LEU A 209 12.84 8.78 29.99
N LYS A 210 13.33 8.14 31.06
CA LYS A 210 13.13 6.70 31.31
C LYS A 210 11.67 6.34 31.55
N ARG A 211 10.94 7.15 32.32
CA ARG A 211 9.51 6.94 32.60
C ARG A 211 8.69 7.00 31.32
N ASP A 212 8.87 8.07 30.54
CA ASP A 212 8.16 8.26 29.28
C ASP A 212 8.51 7.13 28.28
N THR A 213 9.78 6.73 28.20
CA THR A 213 10.22 5.62 27.33
C THR A 213 9.55 4.31 27.74
N ALA A 214 9.46 4.00 29.03
CA ALA A 214 8.78 2.80 29.51
C ALA A 214 7.28 2.81 29.19
N ALA A 215 6.60 3.95 29.36
CA ALA A 215 5.20 4.11 28.98
C ALA A 215 4.97 3.89 27.47
N ILE A 216 5.84 4.46 26.63
CA ILE A 216 5.80 4.33 25.17
C ILE A 216 6.05 2.88 24.72
N VAL A 217 7.00 2.18 25.34
CA VAL A 217 7.22 0.75 25.08
C VAL A 217 5.97 -0.08 25.42
N THR A 218 5.26 0.24 26.52
CA THR A 218 3.99 -0.42 26.85
C THR A 218 2.92 -0.16 25.79
N LEU A 219 2.78 1.08 25.32
CA LEU A 219 1.83 1.41 24.25
C LEU A 219 2.19 0.75 22.91
N ASN A 220 3.47 0.67 22.56
CA ASN A 220 3.92 -0.05 21.37
C ASN A 220 3.56 -1.54 21.44
N GLN A 221 3.69 -2.18 22.61
CA GLN A 221 3.26 -3.57 22.78
C GLN A 221 1.74 -3.72 22.64
N LEU A 222 0.95 -2.87 23.31
CA LEU A 222 -0.51 -2.91 23.21
C LEU A 222 -1.02 -2.72 21.79
N PHE A 223 -0.34 -1.86 21.02
CA PHE A 223 -0.61 -1.67 19.60
C PHE A 223 -0.34 -2.95 18.80
N THR A 224 0.84 -3.55 18.96
CA THR A 224 1.19 -4.82 18.30
C THR A 224 0.16 -5.89 18.61
N ASP A 225 -0.18 -6.09 19.89
CA ASP A 225 -1.16 -7.10 20.32
C ASP A 225 -2.54 -6.82 19.70
N ALA A 226 -3.03 -5.58 19.77
CA ALA A 226 -4.31 -5.18 19.21
C ALA A 226 -4.42 -5.44 17.71
N VAL A 227 -3.34 -5.21 16.95
CA VAL A 227 -3.30 -5.48 15.52
C VAL A 227 -3.23 -6.98 15.24
N ARG A 228 -2.26 -7.69 15.83
CA ARG A 228 -2.02 -9.11 15.53
C ARG A 228 -3.19 -10.00 15.90
N GLU A 229 -3.90 -9.69 16.99
CA GLU A 229 -5.07 -10.45 17.42
C GLU A 229 -6.26 -10.44 16.43
N THR A 230 -6.30 -9.51 15.48
CA THR A 230 -7.37 -9.46 14.46
C THR A 230 -7.21 -10.50 13.34
N GLY A 231 -6.05 -11.16 13.23
CA GLY A 231 -5.80 -12.20 12.24
C GLY A 231 -5.75 -11.68 10.80
N SER A 232 -6.09 -12.52 9.82
CA SER A 232 -5.97 -12.21 8.37
C SER A 232 -4.57 -11.67 8.02
N ASN A 233 -4.44 -10.73 7.08
CA ASN A 233 -3.15 -10.15 6.70
C ASN A 233 -2.48 -9.33 7.82
N ASN A 234 -3.19 -9.01 8.92
CA ASN A 234 -2.59 -8.30 10.04
C ASN A 234 -1.53 -9.11 10.80
N VAL A 235 -1.44 -10.44 10.67
CA VAL A 235 -0.31 -11.19 11.26
C VAL A 235 1.02 -11.00 10.49
N HIS A 236 0.92 -10.57 9.23
CA HIS A 236 2.06 -10.34 8.33
C HIS A 236 2.40 -8.86 8.17
N ARG A 237 1.44 -7.97 8.41
CA ARG A 237 1.55 -6.52 8.19
C ARG A 237 2.75 -5.88 8.89
N TRP A 238 3.48 -5.03 8.17
CA TRP A 238 4.52 -4.19 8.73
C TRP A 238 3.94 -3.17 9.71
N LEU A 239 4.54 -3.10 10.90
CA LEU A 239 4.15 -2.19 11.97
C LEU A 239 5.26 -1.16 12.22
N ILE A 240 4.90 0.10 12.29
CA ILE A 240 5.82 1.20 12.57
C ILE A 240 5.66 1.58 14.05
N VAL A 241 6.76 1.54 14.81
CA VAL A 241 6.80 1.91 16.23
C VAL A 241 7.82 3.00 16.48
N GLY A 242 7.51 3.89 17.44
CA GLY A 242 8.32 5.07 17.73
C GLY A 242 8.84 5.09 19.16
N GLY A 243 9.91 5.87 19.35
CA GLY A 243 10.42 6.26 20.66
C GLY A 243 9.85 7.62 21.11
N ARG A 244 10.33 8.12 22.25
CA ARG A 244 9.90 9.40 22.83
C ARG A 244 10.05 10.55 21.84
N TYR A 245 8.94 11.25 21.57
CA TYR A 245 8.84 12.40 20.68
C TYR A 245 9.38 12.14 19.26
N THR A 246 9.43 10.87 18.81
CA THR A 246 10.09 10.47 17.55
C THR A 246 11.51 11.01 17.40
N ASN A 247 12.17 11.33 18.52
CA ASN A 247 13.43 12.05 18.53
C ASN A 247 14.61 11.08 18.45
N ILE A 248 15.54 11.36 17.53
CA ILE A 248 16.73 10.53 17.29
C ILE A 248 17.55 10.33 18.56
N ASN A 249 17.81 11.41 19.30
CA ASN A 249 18.73 11.38 20.44
C ASN A 249 18.17 10.58 21.62
N THR A 250 16.89 10.78 21.96
CA THR A 250 16.28 10.04 23.07
C THR A 250 16.02 8.59 22.72
N SER A 251 15.72 8.30 21.45
CA SER A 251 15.43 6.94 20.99
C SER A 251 16.67 6.05 20.87
N THR A 252 17.81 6.63 20.49
CA THR A 252 19.09 5.89 20.33
C THR A 252 19.91 5.81 21.62
N ASP A 253 19.60 6.62 22.63
CA ASP A 253 20.22 6.51 23.94
C ASP A 253 19.68 5.27 24.69
N LYS A 254 20.45 4.19 24.64
CA LYS A 254 20.14 2.91 25.29
C LYS A 254 19.91 3.04 26.79
N SER A 255 20.40 4.09 27.45
CA SER A 255 20.17 4.31 28.87
C SER A 255 18.71 4.65 29.19
N ASN A 256 17.92 5.09 28.21
CA ASN A 256 16.48 5.34 28.36
C ASN A 256 15.66 4.05 28.37
N GLY A 257 16.20 2.92 27.89
CA GLY A 257 15.58 1.60 27.97
C GLY A 257 14.52 1.31 26.90
N PHE A 258 14.63 1.94 25.72
CA PHE A 258 13.78 1.57 24.59
C PHE A 258 14.01 0.11 24.17
N ARG A 259 12.93 -0.58 23.83
CA ARG A 259 12.94 -1.93 23.25
C ARG A 259 11.77 -2.07 22.28
N PHE A 260 11.95 -2.89 21.25
CA PHE A 260 10.87 -3.27 20.35
C PHE A 260 9.83 -4.14 21.08
N PRO A 261 8.58 -4.13 20.61
CA PRO A 261 7.57 -5.09 21.06
C PRO A 261 8.02 -6.54 20.82
N GLU A 262 7.49 -7.45 21.63
CA GLU A 262 7.49 -8.87 21.32
C GLU A 262 6.37 -9.15 20.32
N ASP A 263 6.64 -9.90 19.25
CA ASP A 263 5.66 -10.29 18.24
C ASP A 263 5.65 -11.81 18.06
N PRO A 264 4.90 -12.55 18.89
CA PRO A 264 4.84 -14.01 18.79
C PRO A 264 4.12 -14.51 17.53
N TYR A 265 3.42 -13.61 16.81
CA TYR A 265 2.71 -13.92 15.58
C TYR A 265 3.62 -13.82 14.35
N ASN A 266 4.81 -13.21 14.49
CA ASN A 266 5.73 -13.00 13.39
C ASN A 266 7.19 -13.27 13.78
N ALA A 267 7.71 -14.43 13.37
CA ALA A 267 9.08 -14.85 13.65
C ALA A 267 10.17 -14.03 12.91
N THR A 268 9.78 -13.26 11.89
CA THR A 268 10.71 -12.45 11.06
C THR A 268 10.75 -10.97 11.46
N ASN A 269 9.99 -10.58 12.49
CA ASN A 269 10.02 -9.24 13.09
C ASN A 269 9.77 -8.10 12.08
N LYS A 270 8.54 -7.98 11.57
CA LYS A 270 8.10 -6.96 10.60
C LYS A 270 7.84 -5.60 11.25
N PHE A 271 8.87 -5.01 11.86
CA PHE A 271 8.82 -3.65 12.40
C PHE A 271 9.66 -2.67 11.59
N MET A 272 9.18 -1.43 11.53
CA MET A 272 10.01 -0.26 11.19
C MET A 272 10.11 0.66 12.41
N PHE A 273 11.21 1.39 12.53
CA PHE A 273 11.40 2.35 13.61
C PHE A 273 11.17 3.80 13.15
N GLN A 274 10.27 4.52 13.82
CA GLN A 274 9.91 5.90 13.47
C GLN A 274 10.85 6.95 14.05
N ILE A 275 11.24 7.89 13.20
CA ILE A 275 11.90 9.17 13.58
C ILE A 275 11.30 10.34 12.81
N HIS A 276 11.30 11.52 13.42
CA HIS A 276 11.09 12.80 12.75
C HIS A 276 12.30 13.72 12.96
N ASP A 277 12.55 14.63 12.01
CA ASP A 277 13.55 15.67 12.19
C ASP A 277 13.27 16.92 11.35
N TYR A 278 13.32 18.07 12.03
CA TYR A 278 13.15 19.40 11.47
C TYR A 278 14.30 20.31 11.94
N ASP A 279 15.52 19.78 12.01
CA ASP A 279 16.69 20.44 12.58
C ASP A 279 16.82 21.92 12.15
N GLN A 280 16.51 22.81 13.09
CA GLN A 280 16.59 24.26 12.92
C GLN A 280 18.02 24.75 12.64
N GLN A 281 19.04 23.94 12.93
CA GLN A 281 20.43 24.24 12.55
C GLN A 281 20.59 24.32 11.04
N LEU A 282 19.77 23.61 10.26
CA LEU A 282 19.78 23.70 8.80
C LEU A 282 19.16 25.02 8.29
N GLY A 283 18.40 25.74 9.12
CA GLY A 283 17.92 27.10 8.81
C GLY A 283 16.78 27.19 7.79
N LEU A 284 16.15 26.06 7.47
CA LEU A 284 15.03 25.94 6.53
C LEU A 284 13.69 25.58 7.19
N THR A 285 13.67 25.44 8.52
CA THR A 285 12.47 25.11 9.32
C THR A 285 11.97 26.33 10.10
N ASN A 286 10.79 26.26 10.73
CA ASN A 286 10.17 27.40 11.41
C ASN A 286 10.48 27.42 12.92
N PRO A 287 10.87 28.57 13.53
CA PRO A 287 11.35 29.79 12.86
C PRO A 287 12.70 29.57 12.17
N PRO A 288 12.92 30.19 10.99
CA PRO A 288 14.18 30.02 10.30
C PRO A 288 15.30 30.63 11.13
N SER A 289 16.40 29.87 11.29
CA SER A 289 17.63 30.44 11.84
C SER A 289 18.34 31.37 10.85
N GLY A 290 17.90 31.40 9.58
CA GLY A 290 18.39 32.31 8.54
C GLY A 290 19.75 31.92 7.93
N GLU A 291 20.32 30.79 8.33
CA GLU A 291 21.71 30.42 8.00
C GLU A 291 21.81 29.02 7.39
N TYR A 292 21.13 28.78 6.25
CA TYR A 292 21.37 27.56 5.48
C TYR A 292 22.76 27.59 4.84
N SER A 293 23.47 26.46 4.88
CA SER A 293 24.69 26.26 4.07
C SER A 293 24.92 24.78 3.83
N ARG A 294 25.64 24.45 2.76
CA ARG A 294 26.02 23.05 2.50
C ARG A 294 26.97 22.48 3.54
N ALA A 295 27.67 23.33 4.30
CA ALA A 295 28.48 22.90 5.43
C ALA A 295 27.60 22.36 6.59
N LYS A 296 26.45 23.00 6.85
CA LYS A 296 25.50 22.52 7.86
C LYS A 296 24.74 21.28 7.40
N ALA A 297 24.32 21.24 6.13
CA ALA A 297 23.83 20.00 5.54
C ALA A 297 24.87 18.87 5.69
N ARG A 298 26.16 19.15 5.40
CA ARG A 298 27.27 18.21 5.64
C ARG A 298 27.38 17.68 7.05
N ALA A 299 27.25 18.56 8.04
CA ALA A 299 27.32 18.15 9.45
C ALA A 299 26.16 17.22 9.85
N TYR A 300 25.02 17.31 9.17
CA TYR A 300 23.84 16.50 9.45
C TYR A 300 24.04 15.00 9.17
N ALA A 301 25.01 14.62 8.33
CA ALA A 301 25.41 13.22 8.11
C ALA A 301 25.65 12.44 9.41
N SER A 302 26.12 13.12 10.46
CA SER A 302 26.33 12.53 11.79
C SER A 302 25.04 12.11 12.49
N GLN A 303 23.92 12.80 12.27
CA GLN A 303 22.60 12.38 12.78
C GLN A 303 22.13 11.12 12.06
N ILE A 304 22.29 11.08 10.73
CA ILE A 304 21.99 9.88 9.92
C ILE A 304 22.80 8.67 10.42
N GLN A 305 24.12 8.84 10.61
CA GLN A 305 24.96 7.75 11.12
C GLN A 305 24.50 7.23 12.49
N LYS A 306 24.07 8.14 13.38
CA LYS A 306 23.57 7.77 14.70
C LYS A 306 22.29 6.92 14.64
N ILE A 307 21.41 7.20 13.68
CA ILE A 307 20.21 6.39 13.41
C ILE A 307 20.62 5.00 12.92
N LEU A 308 21.56 4.93 11.98
CA LEU A 308 22.04 3.68 11.41
C LEU A 308 22.63 2.74 12.46
N ASP A 309 23.52 3.28 13.29
CA ASP A 309 24.16 2.53 14.39
C ASP A 309 23.15 2.09 15.46
N GLY A 310 22.04 2.83 15.58
CA GLY A 310 21.00 2.57 16.56
C GLY A 310 20.07 1.44 16.18
N PHE A 311 19.65 1.36 14.91
CA PHE A 311 18.53 0.52 14.49
C PHE A 311 18.80 -0.30 13.22
N THR A 312 19.32 0.31 12.15
CA THR A 312 19.49 -0.42 10.87
C THR A 312 20.55 -1.50 10.96
N SER A 313 21.58 -1.33 11.80
CA SER A 313 22.57 -2.38 12.07
C SER A 313 21.96 -3.63 12.74
N GLN A 314 20.71 -3.57 13.19
CA GLN A 314 19.93 -4.68 13.75
C GLN A 314 18.96 -5.29 12.72
N GLY A 315 19.04 -4.88 11.44
CA GLY A 315 18.13 -5.31 10.38
C GLY A 315 16.76 -4.62 10.41
N ILE A 316 16.61 -3.56 11.21
CA ILE A 316 15.34 -2.84 11.36
C ILE A 316 15.34 -1.60 10.48
N PRO A 317 14.45 -1.51 9.48
CA PRO A 317 14.33 -0.33 8.62
C PRO A 317 13.81 0.87 9.40
N ILE A 318 14.12 2.07 8.91
CA ILE A 318 13.66 3.33 9.50
C ILE A 318 12.50 3.90 8.70
N TRP A 319 11.46 4.26 9.43
CA TRP A 319 10.39 5.13 8.95
C TRP A 319 10.73 6.57 9.33
N PHE A 320 11.30 7.33 8.40
CA PHE A 320 11.56 8.76 8.60
C PHE A 320 10.26 9.51 8.32
N GLY A 321 9.33 9.43 9.26
CA GLY A 321 7.92 9.78 9.10
C GLY A 321 7.66 11.24 8.78
N GLU A 322 8.52 12.15 9.24
CA GLU A 322 8.42 13.57 8.93
C GLU A 322 9.80 14.25 8.89
N PHE A 323 10.00 15.00 7.82
CA PHE A 323 11.02 16.02 7.70
C PHE A 323 10.57 17.03 6.64
N GLY A 324 11.09 18.24 6.65
CA GLY A 324 10.67 19.22 5.67
C GLY A 324 11.48 20.50 5.68
N ALA A 325 11.34 21.27 4.60
CA ALA A 325 11.86 22.62 4.47
C ALA A 325 10.78 23.52 3.89
N GLY A 326 10.47 24.62 4.59
CA GLY A 326 9.45 25.57 4.16
C GLY A 326 10.01 26.63 3.21
N LYS A 327 9.21 27.06 2.22
CA LYS A 327 9.55 28.21 1.37
C LYS A 327 9.19 29.50 2.11
N GLN A 328 10.12 30.44 2.28
CA GLN A 328 9.83 31.72 2.95
C GLN A 328 10.35 32.89 2.13
N ASP A 329 9.56 33.32 1.15
CA ASP A 329 9.89 34.42 0.27
C ASP A 329 10.15 35.72 1.07
N GLY A 330 11.33 36.32 0.87
CA GLY A 330 11.72 37.59 1.49
C GLY A 330 12.25 37.53 2.93
N ILE A 331 12.36 36.33 3.54
CA ILE A 331 12.89 36.14 4.91
C ILE A 331 14.29 35.52 4.90
N ASN A 332 14.57 34.58 3.99
CA ASN A 332 15.93 34.04 3.78
C ASN A 332 16.45 34.42 2.38
N GLU A 333 17.78 34.48 2.24
CA GLU A 333 18.43 34.80 0.97
C GLU A 333 18.46 33.61 -0.02
N PHE A 334 18.01 32.42 0.40
CA PHE A 334 18.27 31.14 -0.28
C PHE A 334 17.03 30.42 -0.91
N GLY A 335 15.80 30.94 -0.78
CA GLY A 335 14.65 30.60 -1.64
C GLY A 335 14.30 29.11 -1.83
N GLU A 336 13.51 28.82 -2.88
CA GLU A 336 13.08 27.45 -3.29
C GLU A 336 14.26 26.48 -3.50
N GLN A 337 15.34 27.07 -3.92
CA GLN A 337 16.49 26.43 -4.50
C GLN A 337 17.33 25.76 -3.37
N ALA A 338 17.42 26.38 -2.17
CA ALA A 338 17.98 25.73 -0.98
C ALA A 338 17.14 24.56 -0.47
N CYS A 339 15.82 24.68 -0.53
CA CYS A 339 14.95 23.58 -0.17
C CYS A 339 15.16 22.39 -1.11
N ALA A 340 15.27 22.63 -2.42
CA ALA A 340 15.55 21.57 -3.39
C ALA A 340 16.83 20.80 -3.05
N TYR A 341 17.94 21.48 -2.75
CA TYR A 341 19.19 20.78 -2.37
C TYR A 341 19.12 20.12 -1.00
N TYR A 342 18.41 20.70 -0.03
CA TYR A 342 18.13 20.03 1.23
C TYR A 342 17.40 18.70 0.98
N PHE A 343 16.35 18.71 0.18
CA PHE A 343 15.61 17.51 -0.16
C PHE A 343 16.45 16.51 -0.96
N GLU A 344 17.24 16.97 -1.92
CA GLU A 344 18.18 16.11 -2.67
C GLU A 344 19.14 15.39 -1.71
N THR A 345 19.70 16.13 -0.75
CA THR A 345 20.64 15.60 0.23
C THR A 345 19.99 14.59 1.16
N MET A 346 18.82 14.92 1.71
CA MET A 346 18.11 14.05 2.66
C MET A 346 17.64 12.76 1.99
N ILE A 347 17.08 12.86 0.78
CA ILE A 347 16.67 11.68 0.02
C ILE A 347 17.88 10.87 -0.44
N ALA A 348 19.01 11.49 -0.79
CA ALA A 348 20.24 10.74 -1.10
C ALA A 348 20.68 9.91 0.12
N TYR A 349 20.63 10.49 1.32
CA TYR A 349 20.90 9.75 2.57
C TYR A 349 19.97 8.56 2.76
N MET A 350 18.67 8.78 2.58
CA MET A 350 17.66 7.73 2.74
C MET A 350 17.81 6.66 1.66
N SER A 351 18.09 7.02 0.40
CA SER A 351 18.26 6.07 -0.71
C SER A 351 19.46 5.13 -0.55
N GLN A 352 20.48 5.56 0.20
CA GLN A 352 21.65 4.76 0.57
C GLN A 352 21.42 3.82 1.75
N THR A 353 20.30 3.98 2.44
CA THR A 353 20.08 3.39 3.75
C THR A 353 18.74 2.68 3.76
N ASN A 354 18.55 1.75 4.69
CA ASN A 354 17.27 1.06 4.82
C ASN A 354 16.24 1.99 5.49
N MET A 355 15.91 3.11 4.84
CA MET A 355 15.05 4.18 5.33
C MET A 355 14.03 4.65 4.28
N VAL A 356 12.79 4.83 4.71
CA VAL A 356 11.73 5.46 3.91
C VAL A 356 11.52 6.88 4.41
N GLY A 357 11.73 7.85 3.54
CA GLY A 357 11.60 9.28 3.84
C GLY A 357 10.22 9.83 3.48
N CYS A 358 9.43 10.24 4.47
CA CYS A 358 8.15 10.88 4.27
C CYS A 358 8.23 12.40 4.49
N ILE A 359 8.19 13.18 3.40
CA ILE A 359 8.28 14.65 3.49
C ILE A 359 6.98 15.20 4.09
N TRP A 360 7.08 16.13 5.04
CA TRP A 360 5.94 16.85 5.56
C TRP A 360 5.44 17.90 4.58
N ASP A 361 4.18 17.77 4.18
CA ASP A 361 3.45 18.74 3.37
C ASP A 361 2.11 19.01 4.06
N ASN A 362 1.90 20.26 4.46
CA ASN A 362 0.72 20.71 5.19
C ASN A 362 -0.32 21.41 4.28
N GLY A 363 -0.04 21.52 2.98
CA GLY A 363 -0.87 22.22 2.00
C GLY A 363 -0.85 23.74 2.11
N SER A 364 -0.05 24.33 3.03
CA SER A 364 0.02 25.77 3.19
C SER A 364 0.97 26.43 2.18
N MET A 365 0.39 27.26 1.32
CA MET A 365 1.10 28.02 0.27
C MET A 365 1.39 29.48 0.66
N GLY A 366 1.23 29.85 1.95
CA GLY A 366 1.59 31.21 2.43
C GLY A 366 0.61 32.34 2.09
N ASN A 367 -0.48 32.04 1.38
CA ASN A 367 -1.51 33.00 0.97
C ASN A 367 -2.66 33.17 1.98
N GLY A 368 -2.54 32.57 3.18
CA GLY A 368 -3.58 32.56 4.21
C GLY A 368 -4.83 31.74 3.85
N LEU A 369 -4.81 31.01 2.73
CA LEU A 369 -5.97 30.25 2.26
C LEU A 369 -6.04 28.84 2.85
N TRP A 370 -4.92 28.22 3.30
CA TRP A 370 -4.93 26.80 3.69
C TRP A 370 -3.94 26.45 4.80
N GLY A 371 -4.39 25.59 5.73
CA GLY A 371 -3.70 25.20 6.94
C GLY A 371 -3.67 26.36 7.93
N GLY A 372 -4.07 26.16 9.20
CA GLY A 372 -4.01 27.19 10.24
C GLY A 372 -2.60 27.72 10.58
N GLY A 373 -1.62 27.52 9.69
CA GLY A 373 -0.28 28.06 9.75
C GLY A 373 -0.26 29.57 9.55
N THR A 374 0.66 30.21 10.26
CA THR A 374 1.03 31.61 10.01
C THR A 374 1.71 31.74 8.64
N THR A 375 2.05 32.95 8.19
CA THR A 375 2.87 33.18 6.99
C THR A 375 4.21 32.42 6.99
N ASN A 376 4.59 31.77 8.10
CA ASN A 376 5.90 31.16 8.32
C ASN A 376 5.89 29.61 8.29
N ASP A 377 4.73 28.95 8.12
CA ASP A 377 4.58 27.48 8.08
C ASP A 377 4.26 26.94 6.66
N GLN A 378 5.04 27.33 5.65
CA GLN A 378 4.77 27.04 4.23
C GLN A 378 5.49 25.77 3.74
N PHE A 379 4.96 24.59 4.04
CA PHE A 379 5.54 23.30 3.63
C PHE A 379 4.90 22.69 2.38
N ALA A 380 3.94 23.38 1.74
CA ALA A 380 3.27 22.85 0.55
C ALA A 380 4.24 22.49 -0.57
N LEU A 381 4.18 21.26 -1.08
CA LEU A 381 4.86 20.80 -2.30
C LEU A 381 3.86 20.61 -3.46
N ILE A 382 2.62 20.23 -3.13
CA ILE A 382 1.55 19.90 -4.08
C ILE A 382 0.34 20.80 -3.82
N ASP A 383 -0.24 21.38 -4.88
CA ASP A 383 -1.51 22.13 -4.77
C ASP A 383 -2.65 21.15 -4.48
N ARG A 384 -3.34 21.38 -3.37
CA ARG A 384 -4.38 20.47 -2.87
C ARG A 384 -5.67 20.46 -3.70
N ASN A 385 -5.87 21.42 -4.59
CA ASN A 385 -7.04 21.48 -5.47
C ASN A 385 -6.79 20.78 -6.81
N THR A 386 -5.60 20.96 -7.38
CA THR A 386 -5.30 20.47 -8.72
C THR A 386 -4.55 19.14 -8.70
N GLY A 387 -3.81 18.85 -7.63
CA GLY A 387 -2.86 17.74 -7.54
C GLY A 387 -1.53 18.00 -8.26
N GLU A 388 -1.34 19.22 -8.79
CA GLU A 388 -0.12 19.59 -9.53
C GLU A 388 1.01 19.98 -8.58
N ALA A 389 2.25 19.87 -9.05
CA ALA A 389 3.43 20.32 -8.33
C ALA A 389 3.37 21.84 -8.10
N TYR A 390 3.24 22.26 -6.83
CA TYR A 390 3.43 23.65 -6.43
C TYR A 390 4.92 24.02 -6.32
N ARG A 391 5.77 23.03 -6.01
CA ARG A 391 7.23 23.17 -5.88
C ARG A 391 7.97 22.15 -6.75
N PRO A 392 7.93 22.33 -8.08
CA PRO A 392 8.47 21.36 -9.03
C PRO A 392 9.99 21.16 -8.88
N GLU A 393 10.75 22.18 -8.48
CA GLU A 393 12.21 22.04 -8.28
C GLU A 393 12.55 21.17 -7.06
N ALA A 394 11.80 21.29 -5.96
CA ALA A 394 11.96 20.44 -4.79
C ALA A 394 11.57 18.98 -5.05
N ILE A 395 10.41 18.75 -5.68
CA ILE A 395 9.97 17.41 -6.10
C ILE A 395 10.99 16.83 -7.09
N GLY A 396 11.41 17.67 -8.05
CA GLY A 396 12.57 17.53 -8.91
C GLY A 396 13.74 16.81 -8.24
N ALA A 397 14.27 17.48 -7.23
CA ALA A 397 15.43 17.08 -6.48
C ALA A 397 15.25 15.78 -5.68
N MET A 398 14.06 15.54 -5.13
CA MET A 398 13.74 14.28 -4.44
C MET A 398 13.83 13.08 -5.38
N MET A 399 13.19 13.16 -6.55
CA MET A 399 13.18 12.01 -7.48
C MET A 399 14.55 11.79 -8.10
N ARG A 400 15.29 12.86 -8.41
CA ARG A 400 16.70 12.75 -8.80
C ARG A 400 17.50 11.97 -7.77
N ALA A 401 17.36 12.34 -6.51
CA ALA A 401 18.14 11.70 -5.46
C ALA A 401 17.81 10.23 -5.26
N ASN A 402 16.52 9.90 -5.32
CA ASN A 402 16.03 8.53 -5.23
C ASN A 402 16.48 7.63 -6.40
N GLU A 403 16.83 8.22 -7.54
CA GLU A 403 17.27 7.49 -8.73
C GLU A 403 18.79 7.38 -8.84
N PHE A 404 19.50 8.51 -8.76
CA PHE A 404 20.92 8.57 -9.14
C PHE A 404 21.91 8.41 -7.99
N TYR A 405 21.46 8.47 -6.74
CA TYR A 405 22.35 8.38 -5.57
C TYR A 405 22.15 7.12 -4.74
N ARG A 406 21.51 6.05 -5.26
CA ARG A 406 21.32 4.76 -4.56
C ARG A 406 22.57 3.88 -4.47
N ASP A 407 23.60 4.14 -5.27
CA ASP A 407 24.88 3.41 -5.20
C ASP A 407 26.08 4.27 -4.75
N VAL A 408 25.84 5.50 -4.29
CA VAL A 408 26.87 6.44 -3.83
C VAL A 408 27.14 6.27 -2.34
N PRO A 409 28.33 5.81 -1.91
CA PRO A 409 28.62 5.59 -0.49
C PRO A 409 28.27 6.79 0.39
N LEU A 410 27.72 6.55 1.58
CA LEU A 410 27.32 7.59 2.54
C LEU A 410 28.37 8.69 2.77
N THR A 411 29.65 8.31 2.78
CA THR A 411 30.80 9.22 2.96
C THR A 411 31.06 10.14 1.76
N GLN A 412 30.45 9.84 0.61
CA GLN A 412 30.66 10.51 -0.68
C GLN A 412 29.42 11.27 -1.18
N ILE A 413 28.22 11.06 -0.62
CA ILE A 413 26.97 11.74 -1.03
C ILE A 413 27.18 13.25 -1.25
N PHE A 414 27.78 13.94 -0.28
CA PHE A 414 27.98 15.39 -0.40
C PHE A 414 28.97 15.84 -1.47
N SER A 415 29.89 14.97 -1.85
CA SER A 415 30.79 15.23 -2.98
C SER A 415 30.11 14.90 -4.31
N ALA A 416 29.14 13.99 -4.30
CA ALA A 416 28.41 13.55 -5.48
C ALA A 416 27.29 14.50 -5.91
N ILE A 417 26.60 15.16 -4.97
CA ILE A 417 25.53 16.14 -5.30
C ILE A 417 26.19 17.47 -5.71
N PRO A 418 26.15 17.86 -7.00
CA PRO A 418 26.82 19.05 -7.49
C PRO A 418 26.10 20.34 -7.03
N GLY A 419 26.84 21.45 -7.02
CA GLY A 419 26.30 22.77 -6.66
C GLY A 419 27.27 23.62 -5.83
N ASP A 420 26.81 24.80 -5.42
CA ASP A 420 27.38 25.72 -4.44
C ASP A 420 26.31 26.32 -3.50
N ASP A 421 26.73 27.13 -2.53
CA ASP A 421 25.79 27.74 -1.57
C ASP A 421 24.77 28.67 -2.26
N LYS A 422 24.97 28.99 -3.55
CA LYS A 422 24.13 29.88 -4.37
C LYS A 422 23.60 29.22 -5.66
N ASN A 423 24.13 28.07 -6.08
CA ASN A 423 23.77 27.39 -7.33
C ASN A 423 23.55 25.90 -7.05
N TYR A 424 22.34 25.40 -7.30
CA TYR A 424 21.97 24.01 -6.97
C TYR A 424 22.21 23.08 -8.16
N THR A 425 21.97 21.77 -7.99
CA THR A 425 22.18 20.74 -9.02
C THR A 425 21.55 21.15 -10.36
N PRO A 426 22.36 21.47 -11.39
CA PRO A 426 21.83 21.74 -12.72
C PRO A 426 21.24 20.45 -13.30
N VAL A 427 20.05 20.55 -13.89
CA VAL A 427 19.42 19.42 -14.58
C VAL A 427 20.00 19.30 -15.99
N ILE A 428 20.49 18.12 -16.33
CA ILE A 428 20.84 17.70 -17.69
C ILE A 428 19.58 17.01 -18.22
N PRO A 429 18.77 17.65 -19.07
CA PRO A 429 17.46 17.11 -19.43
C PRO A 429 17.58 15.87 -20.31
N VAL A 430 16.66 14.93 -20.13
CA VAL A 430 16.50 13.84 -21.10
C VAL A 430 15.97 14.40 -22.42
N THR A 431 16.52 13.93 -23.53
CA THR A 431 16.15 14.30 -24.91
C THR A 431 15.59 13.13 -25.71
N GLU A 432 15.83 11.89 -25.26
CA GLU A 432 15.32 10.67 -25.88
C GLU A 432 15.14 9.59 -24.80
N ILE A 433 14.07 8.81 -24.90
CA ILE A 433 13.81 7.61 -24.10
C ILE A 433 13.72 6.41 -25.04
N ARG A 434 14.36 5.29 -24.67
CA ARG A 434 14.29 4.00 -25.36
C ARG A 434 13.85 2.93 -24.39
N LEU A 435 12.89 2.11 -24.81
CA LEU A 435 12.33 1.01 -24.01
C LEU A 435 12.83 -0.33 -24.55
N SER A 436 12.92 -1.33 -23.68
CA SER A 436 13.17 -2.72 -24.06
C SER A 436 12.03 -3.33 -24.89
N ASP A 437 10.81 -2.81 -24.70
CA ASP A 437 9.58 -3.41 -25.19
C ASP A 437 8.73 -2.39 -25.97
N GLU A 438 8.03 -2.88 -27.00
CA GLU A 438 7.05 -2.09 -27.76
C GLU A 438 5.61 -2.31 -27.26
N SER A 439 5.34 -3.45 -26.63
CA SER A 439 4.07 -3.81 -26.00
C SER A 439 4.29 -4.94 -24.99
N LEU A 440 3.39 -5.09 -24.01
CA LEU A 440 3.44 -6.18 -23.04
C LEU A 440 2.16 -7.02 -23.06
N ALA A 441 2.33 -8.33 -22.97
CA ALA A 441 1.27 -9.30 -22.72
C ALA A 441 1.56 -10.02 -21.39
N LEU A 442 0.80 -9.70 -20.34
CA LEU A 442 1.01 -10.20 -18.98
C LEU A 442 -0.14 -11.09 -18.53
N ARG A 443 0.08 -11.99 -17.56
CA ARG A 443 -1.02 -12.69 -16.87
C ARG A 443 -1.48 -11.89 -15.66
N ALA A 444 -2.77 -11.96 -15.33
CA ALA A 444 -3.29 -11.33 -14.12
C ALA A 444 -2.55 -11.84 -12.87
N GLY A 445 -2.03 -10.91 -12.06
CA GLY A 445 -1.19 -11.18 -10.90
C GLY A 445 0.31 -11.30 -11.17
N SER A 446 0.76 -11.26 -12.43
CA SER A 446 2.19 -11.24 -12.77
C SER A 446 2.80 -9.84 -12.61
N VAL A 447 4.13 -9.82 -12.48
CA VAL A 447 4.93 -8.61 -12.38
C VAL A 447 6.01 -8.66 -13.46
N TYR A 448 6.26 -7.54 -14.12
CA TYR A 448 7.29 -7.42 -15.15
C TYR A 448 7.99 -6.06 -15.07
N THR A 449 9.28 -5.99 -15.37
CA THR A 449 10.02 -4.72 -15.36
C THR A 449 10.37 -4.32 -16.78
N ILE A 450 9.88 -3.16 -17.22
CA ILE A 450 10.29 -2.54 -18.47
C ILE A 450 11.62 -1.83 -18.24
N GLU A 451 12.63 -2.21 -18.99
CA GLU A 451 13.92 -1.51 -18.97
C GLU A 451 13.83 -0.25 -19.84
N ALA A 452 14.26 0.88 -19.28
CA ALA A 452 14.30 2.16 -19.99
C ALA A 452 15.70 2.76 -19.94
N THR A 453 16.15 3.30 -21.07
CA THR A 453 17.39 4.09 -21.16
C THR A 453 17.09 5.47 -21.71
N SER A 454 17.91 6.45 -21.32
CA SER A 454 17.74 7.85 -21.68
C SER A 454 19.00 8.41 -22.36
N ALA A 455 18.83 9.46 -23.17
CA ALA A 455 19.93 10.25 -23.71
C ALA A 455 19.80 11.73 -23.30
N PRO A 456 20.91 12.45 -23.02
CA PRO A 456 22.29 11.95 -23.03
C PRO A 456 22.56 10.97 -21.87
N GLU A 457 23.60 10.14 -22.00
CA GLU A 457 23.91 9.08 -21.01
C GLU A 457 24.27 9.64 -19.62
N ASP A 458 24.78 10.87 -19.56
CA ASP A 458 25.11 11.59 -18.34
C ASP A 458 23.95 12.43 -17.79
N THR A 459 22.72 12.19 -18.26
CA THR A 459 21.52 12.82 -17.72
C THR A 459 21.36 12.54 -16.23
N ASN A 460 20.90 13.54 -15.49
CA ASN A 460 20.46 13.42 -14.10
C ASN A 460 18.96 13.75 -13.96
N ASP A 461 18.22 13.67 -15.05
CA ASP A 461 16.78 13.90 -15.11
C ASP A 461 16.05 12.53 -15.08
N PRO A 462 15.33 12.20 -13.99
CA PRO A 462 14.84 10.85 -13.75
C PRO A 462 13.61 10.57 -14.61
N LEU A 463 13.38 9.28 -14.87
CA LEU A 463 12.19 8.82 -15.59
C LEU A 463 11.05 8.57 -14.60
N ILE A 464 9.90 9.16 -14.88
CA ILE A 464 8.65 9.00 -14.12
C ILE A 464 7.68 8.16 -14.94
N TRP A 465 6.89 7.32 -14.26
CA TRP A 465 6.01 6.33 -14.86
C TRP A 465 4.56 6.54 -14.41
N SER A 466 3.61 6.30 -15.30
CA SER A 466 2.17 6.40 -15.00
C SER A 466 1.36 5.36 -15.76
N SER A 467 0.17 5.03 -15.25
CA SER A 467 -0.81 4.17 -15.93
C SER A 467 -2.12 4.91 -16.21
N ASP A 468 -2.66 4.73 -17.41
CA ASP A 468 -3.96 5.30 -17.80
C ASP A 468 -5.16 4.67 -17.07
N ASP A 469 -4.96 3.45 -16.61
CA ASP A 469 -5.91 2.66 -15.85
C ASP A 469 -5.16 1.71 -14.91
N SER A 470 -4.82 2.23 -13.74
CA SER A 470 -4.20 1.49 -12.63
C SER A 470 -5.09 0.37 -12.09
N SER A 471 -6.38 0.33 -12.42
CA SER A 471 -7.21 -0.84 -12.12
C SER A 471 -6.82 -2.05 -12.97
N ILE A 472 -6.21 -1.86 -14.16
CA ILE A 472 -5.73 -2.96 -15.02
C ILE A 472 -4.29 -3.31 -14.68
N ALA A 473 -3.40 -2.32 -14.65
CA ALA A 473 -2.01 -2.51 -14.27
C ALA A 473 -1.42 -1.24 -13.65
N THR A 474 -0.68 -1.38 -12.56
CA THR A 474 0.09 -0.29 -11.93
C THR A 474 1.54 -0.33 -12.41
N VAL A 475 2.27 0.77 -12.24
CA VAL A 475 3.68 0.86 -12.63
C VAL A 475 4.46 1.80 -11.73
N TYR A 476 5.61 1.36 -11.23
CA TYR A 476 6.54 2.22 -10.51
C TYR A 476 7.97 1.86 -10.89
N LYS A 477 8.76 2.85 -11.34
CA LYS A 477 10.13 2.64 -11.85
C LYS A 477 10.25 1.48 -12.86
N GLY A 478 9.35 1.45 -13.84
CA GLY A 478 9.30 0.40 -14.86
C GLY A 478 8.72 -0.93 -14.41
N LYS A 479 8.59 -1.18 -13.09
CA LYS A 479 7.97 -2.39 -12.54
C LYS A 479 6.45 -2.32 -12.68
N VAL A 480 5.91 -3.09 -13.61
CA VAL A 480 4.49 -3.24 -13.92
C VAL A 480 3.89 -4.38 -13.13
N THR A 481 2.80 -4.12 -12.40
CA THR A 481 2.01 -5.16 -11.72
C THR A 481 0.66 -5.32 -12.43
N ALA A 482 0.41 -6.49 -13.02
CA ALA A 482 -0.84 -6.80 -13.68
C ALA A 482 -1.93 -7.13 -12.65
N LYS A 483 -3.00 -6.32 -12.58
CA LYS A 483 -4.09 -6.44 -11.60
C LYS A 483 -5.30 -7.16 -12.18
N ASN A 484 -6.00 -6.51 -13.12
CA ASN A 484 -7.24 -7.00 -13.70
C ASN A 484 -7.08 -7.28 -15.19
N VAL A 485 -7.81 -8.27 -15.71
CA VAL A 485 -7.87 -8.57 -17.14
C VAL A 485 -8.39 -7.35 -17.91
N GLY A 486 -7.72 -7.00 -19.00
CA GLY A 486 -8.00 -5.81 -19.80
C GLY A 486 -6.77 -5.28 -20.53
N GLN A 487 -6.86 -4.07 -21.05
CA GLN A 487 -5.76 -3.37 -21.70
C GLN A 487 -5.64 -1.94 -21.16
N THR A 488 -4.42 -1.50 -20.87
CA THR A 488 -4.09 -0.13 -20.45
C THR A 488 -2.85 0.36 -21.17
N THR A 489 -2.58 1.66 -21.10
CA THR A 489 -1.33 2.26 -21.60
C THR A 489 -0.51 2.72 -20.40
N ILE A 490 0.75 2.31 -20.37
CA ILE A 490 1.76 2.85 -19.47
C ILE A 490 2.52 3.94 -20.20
N ARG A 491 2.76 5.05 -19.52
CA ARG A 491 3.62 6.13 -20.01
C ARG A 491 4.88 6.23 -19.16
N VAL A 492 5.96 6.60 -19.83
CA VAL A 492 7.22 7.00 -19.19
C VAL A 492 7.69 8.31 -19.80
N TYR A 493 8.09 9.23 -18.94
CA TYR A 493 8.50 10.57 -19.34
C TYR A 493 9.63 11.08 -18.45
N ALA A 494 10.41 12.00 -18.98
CA ALA A 494 11.41 12.70 -18.20
C ALA A 494 10.74 13.58 -17.14
N GLN A 495 11.30 13.66 -15.94
CA GLN A 495 10.71 14.51 -14.91
C GLN A 495 10.67 15.98 -15.33
N SER A 496 11.69 16.46 -16.04
CA SER A 496 11.70 17.84 -16.55
C SER A 496 10.50 18.16 -17.47
N THR A 497 9.99 17.19 -18.23
CA THR A 497 8.79 17.30 -19.08
C THR A 497 7.56 17.74 -18.30
N LEU A 498 7.44 17.35 -17.03
CA LEU A 498 6.33 17.76 -16.17
C LEU A 498 6.24 19.30 -15.99
N TYR A 499 7.32 20.03 -16.27
CA TYR A 499 7.48 21.43 -15.87
C TYR A 499 7.94 22.36 -17.00
N ASP A 500 8.66 21.85 -17.99
CA ASP A 500 9.22 22.67 -19.08
C ASP A 500 8.40 22.64 -20.38
N GLY A 501 7.42 21.74 -20.48
CA GLY A 501 6.55 21.56 -21.65
C GLY A 501 7.23 20.92 -22.85
N ASN A 502 8.43 20.36 -22.69
CA ASN A 502 9.09 19.55 -23.71
C ASN A 502 8.67 18.08 -23.54
N ASP A 503 7.74 17.64 -24.38
CA ASP A 503 7.19 16.28 -24.31
C ASP A 503 8.20 15.22 -24.78
N VAL A 504 9.00 14.71 -23.84
CA VAL A 504 9.80 13.49 -24.03
C VAL A 504 9.06 12.34 -23.35
N VAL A 505 8.15 11.72 -24.10
CA VAL A 505 7.26 10.66 -23.61
C VAL A 505 7.37 9.42 -24.49
N LYS A 506 7.33 8.24 -23.87
CA LYS A 506 7.08 6.96 -24.53
C LYS A 506 5.86 6.30 -23.91
N GLU A 507 5.14 5.56 -24.76
CA GLU A 507 3.95 4.82 -24.38
C GLU A 507 4.14 3.35 -24.72
N ILE A 508 3.62 2.48 -23.87
CA ILE A 508 3.60 1.04 -24.08
C ILE A 508 2.21 0.52 -23.75
N VAL A 509 1.65 -0.24 -24.69
CA VAL A 509 0.35 -0.90 -24.48
C VAL A 509 0.59 -2.16 -23.66
N VAL A 510 -0.10 -2.26 -22.53
CA VAL A 510 -0.08 -3.44 -21.66
C VAL A 510 -1.43 -4.15 -21.74
N THR A 511 -1.39 -5.40 -22.17
CA THR A 511 -2.56 -6.28 -22.22
C THR A 511 -2.43 -7.34 -21.13
N VAL A 512 -3.37 -7.35 -20.20
CA VAL A 512 -3.43 -8.31 -19.10
C VAL A 512 -4.43 -9.41 -19.48
N TYR A 513 -3.91 -10.61 -19.67
CA TYR A 513 -4.65 -11.84 -19.94
C TYR A 513 -5.00 -12.58 -18.64
N PRO A 514 -6.07 -13.38 -18.62
CA PRO A 514 -6.36 -14.26 -17.50
C PRO A 514 -5.26 -15.29 -17.29
N ASP A 515 -4.97 -15.64 -16.04
CA ASP A 515 -4.03 -16.69 -15.65
C ASP A 515 -4.72 -18.06 -15.65
N THR A 516 -4.84 -18.66 -16.83
CA THR A 516 -5.52 -19.96 -17.01
C THR A 516 -4.83 -21.11 -16.29
N SER A 517 -3.55 -20.95 -15.88
CA SER A 517 -2.86 -21.94 -15.04
C SER A 517 -3.55 -22.13 -13.70
N LYS A 518 -4.25 -21.09 -13.21
CA LYS A 518 -5.02 -21.08 -11.95
C LYS A 518 -6.46 -21.57 -12.11
N ALA A 519 -6.93 -21.81 -13.33
CA ALA A 519 -8.33 -22.17 -13.59
C ALA A 519 -8.71 -23.52 -12.97
N ASN A 520 -9.96 -23.63 -12.51
CA ASN A 520 -10.59 -24.89 -12.15
C ASN A 520 -11.95 -24.96 -12.86
N GLU A 521 -12.18 -26.00 -13.65
CA GLU A 521 -13.42 -26.17 -14.42
C GLU A 521 -14.67 -26.27 -13.53
N SER A 522 -14.51 -26.68 -12.26
CA SER A 522 -15.60 -26.73 -11.29
C SER A 522 -15.79 -25.41 -10.52
N ALA A 523 -14.96 -24.38 -10.77
CA ALA A 523 -15.08 -23.12 -10.06
C ALA A 523 -16.34 -22.36 -10.48
N ALA A 524 -17.00 -21.75 -9.49
CA ALA A 524 -18.20 -20.96 -9.70
C ALA A 524 -18.15 -19.66 -8.90
N LEU A 525 -18.61 -18.58 -9.53
CA LEU A 525 -18.74 -17.27 -8.93
C LEU A 525 -20.21 -16.85 -8.87
N THR A 526 -20.70 -16.57 -7.67
CA THR A 526 -22.07 -16.09 -7.41
C THR A 526 -22.05 -14.72 -6.76
N VAL A 527 -22.80 -13.79 -7.33
CA VAL A 527 -22.99 -12.40 -6.87
C VAL A 527 -24.45 -11.98 -7.04
N PRO A 528 -24.94 -10.94 -6.34
CA PRO A 528 -26.26 -10.37 -6.59
C PRO A 528 -26.38 -9.81 -8.00
N GLU A 529 -27.58 -9.83 -8.59
CA GLU A 529 -27.83 -9.20 -9.90
C GLU A 529 -27.74 -7.67 -9.83
N LYS A 530 -28.18 -7.09 -8.71
CA LYS A 530 -28.20 -5.64 -8.47
C LYS A 530 -27.99 -5.29 -7.01
N MET A 531 -27.46 -4.10 -6.76
CA MET A 531 -27.30 -3.51 -5.44
C MET A 531 -27.67 -2.03 -5.45
N GLU A 532 -28.20 -1.54 -4.33
CA GLU A 532 -28.45 -0.11 -4.11
C GLU A 532 -27.54 0.38 -3.00
N VAL A 533 -26.79 1.45 -3.28
CA VAL A 533 -25.93 2.12 -2.31
C VAL A 533 -26.37 3.57 -2.16
N THR A 534 -26.19 4.14 -0.97
CA THR A 534 -26.37 5.58 -0.79
C THR A 534 -25.06 6.29 -1.11
N GLY A 535 -25.15 7.34 -1.92
CA GLY A 535 -24.02 8.23 -2.16
C GLY A 535 -23.78 9.12 -0.95
N THR A 536 -22.53 9.53 -0.76
CA THR A 536 -22.20 10.51 0.29
C THR A 536 -22.61 11.91 -0.16
N LEU A 537 -23.63 12.50 0.48
CA LEU A 537 -23.96 13.92 0.32
C LEU A 537 -23.10 14.74 1.30
N TRP A 538 -22.02 15.30 0.79
CA TRP A 538 -21.09 16.12 1.58
C TRP A 538 -21.61 17.55 1.70
N THR A 539 -22.07 17.95 2.90
CA THR A 539 -22.31 19.37 3.19
C THR A 539 -21.06 19.99 3.82
N SER A 540 -20.78 21.24 3.44
CA SER A 540 -19.49 21.93 3.63
C SER A 540 -19.22 22.43 5.05
N SER A 541 -20.07 22.14 6.06
CA SER A 541 -19.93 22.83 7.35
C SER A 541 -20.21 22.03 8.63
N SER A 542 -20.65 20.77 8.62
CA SER A 542 -20.94 20.09 9.92
C SER A 542 -21.09 18.56 9.90
N GLY A 543 -20.45 17.85 8.97
CA GLY A 543 -20.42 16.38 8.97
C GLY A 543 -21.20 15.72 7.83
N ILE A 544 -21.04 14.40 7.73
CA ILE A 544 -21.65 13.55 6.69
C ILE A 544 -23.15 13.50 6.93
N THR A 545 -23.94 14.02 5.99
CA THR A 545 -25.37 13.73 5.92
C THR A 545 -25.57 12.61 4.91
N TRP A 546 -25.81 11.39 5.40
CA TRP A 546 -26.32 10.32 4.56
C TRP A 546 -27.72 10.68 4.12
N ASN A 547 -27.95 10.79 2.81
CA ASN A 547 -29.31 10.88 2.31
C ASN A 547 -29.94 9.50 2.49
N GLN A 548 -30.64 9.30 3.61
CA GLN A 548 -31.50 8.16 3.79
C GLN A 548 -32.74 8.34 2.90
N SER A 549 -32.57 8.11 1.60
CA SER A 549 -33.71 7.77 0.76
C SER A 549 -34.23 6.41 1.24
N SER A 550 -35.49 6.39 1.65
CA SER A 550 -36.23 5.24 2.17
C SER A 550 -35.99 3.95 1.38
N GLY A 551 -35.25 3.00 1.96
CA GLY A 551 -34.97 1.69 1.37
C GLY A 551 -33.80 1.01 2.06
N SER A 552 -33.58 -0.28 1.81
CA SER A 552 -32.52 -1.13 2.37
C SER A 552 -31.07 -0.72 2.00
N ALA A 553 -30.87 0.45 1.40
CA ALA A 553 -29.60 0.93 0.89
C ALA A 553 -28.62 1.21 2.04
N GLN A 554 -27.46 0.55 2.01
CA GLN A 554 -26.41 0.72 3.01
C GLN A 554 -25.40 1.76 2.52
N PRO A 555 -24.90 2.65 3.40
CA PRO A 555 -23.65 3.34 3.12
C PRO A 555 -22.54 2.28 3.04
N ASN A 556 -21.71 2.37 2.00
CA ASN A 556 -20.49 1.58 1.90
C ASN A 556 -20.66 0.04 1.98
N ALA A 557 -21.58 -0.50 1.18
CA ALA A 557 -21.87 -1.94 1.15
C ALA A 557 -20.70 -2.76 0.57
N THR A 558 -20.36 -3.89 1.18
CA THR A 558 -19.48 -4.90 0.57
C THR A 558 -20.30 -5.85 -0.29
N ILE A 559 -19.79 -6.19 -1.48
CA ILE A 559 -20.43 -7.16 -2.36
C ILE A 559 -20.40 -8.54 -1.68
N PRO A 560 -21.55 -9.19 -1.47
CA PRO A 560 -21.56 -10.58 -1.02
C PRO A 560 -21.13 -11.47 -2.20
N VAL A 561 -19.95 -12.07 -2.09
CA VAL A 561 -19.39 -12.98 -3.09
C VAL A 561 -19.32 -14.39 -2.52
N THR A 562 -19.88 -15.35 -3.24
CA THR A 562 -19.63 -16.78 -3.00
C THR A 562 -18.80 -17.32 -4.15
N ALA A 563 -17.61 -17.80 -3.81
CA ALA A 563 -16.71 -18.41 -4.77
C ALA A 563 -16.44 -19.86 -4.35
N GLU A 564 -16.89 -20.81 -5.15
CA GLU A 564 -16.77 -22.24 -4.89
C GLU A 564 -15.70 -22.84 -5.81
N GLY A 565 -14.90 -23.78 -5.31
CA GLY A 565 -13.95 -24.53 -6.12
C GLY A 565 -12.76 -23.72 -6.67
N LEU A 566 -12.55 -22.47 -6.25
CA LEU A 566 -11.36 -21.72 -6.63
C LEU A 566 -10.09 -22.44 -6.15
N ARG A 567 -9.04 -22.40 -6.96
CA ARG A 567 -7.70 -22.77 -6.47
C ARG A 567 -7.28 -21.76 -5.41
N ARG A 568 -6.52 -22.20 -4.41
CA ARG A 568 -6.09 -21.37 -3.26
C ARG A 568 -5.47 -20.01 -3.66
N ASN A 569 -4.82 -19.94 -4.82
CA ASN A 569 -4.13 -18.75 -5.30
C ASN A 569 -4.86 -18.03 -6.45
N ASP A 570 -6.08 -18.46 -6.79
CA ASP A 570 -6.94 -17.76 -7.75
C ASP A 570 -7.81 -16.76 -7.00
N ARG A 571 -7.54 -15.48 -7.20
CA ARG A 571 -8.08 -14.40 -6.35
C ARG A 571 -9.21 -13.66 -7.02
N LEU A 572 -10.10 -13.13 -6.19
CA LEU A 572 -11.14 -12.22 -6.63
C LEU A 572 -10.54 -10.91 -7.13
N THR A 573 -11.16 -10.38 -8.18
CA THR A 573 -10.85 -9.10 -8.80
C THR A 573 -12.12 -8.28 -8.84
N PHE A 574 -11.98 -6.97 -8.62
CA PHE A 574 -13.10 -6.04 -8.59
C PHE A 574 -12.81 -4.85 -9.48
N ARG A 575 -13.82 -4.41 -10.22
CA ARG A 575 -13.70 -3.22 -11.07
C ARG A 575 -15.02 -2.52 -11.26
N SER A 576 -15.05 -1.21 -11.05
CA SER A 576 -16.18 -0.38 -11.45
C SER A 576 -16.01 0.07 -12.89
N SER A 577 -17.11 0.01 -13.63
CA SER A 577 -17.18 0.49 -15.01
C SER A 577 -17.34 2.01 -15.11
N ASP A 578 -17.84 2.66 -14.06
CA ASP A 578 -17.82 4.11 -13.91
C ASP A 578 -17.50 4.51 -12.45
N PRO A 579 -16.20 4.67 -12.14
CA PRO A 579 -15.72 5.15 -10.85
C PRO A 579 -16.25 6.54 -10.44
N SER A 580 -16.77 7.34 -11.38
CA SER A 580 -17.38 8.65 -11.04
C SER A 580 -18.79 8.52 -10.45
N VAL A 581 -19.44 7.37 -10.63
CA VAL A 581 -20.73 7.02 -10.03
C VAL A 581 -20.53 6.16 -8.79
N VAL A 582 -19.81 5.05 -8.91
CA VAL A 582 -19.52 4.13 -7.80
C VAL A 582 -18.10 3.60 -7.91
N THR A 583 -17.35 3.57 -6.82
CA THR A 583 -16.06 2.86 -6.79
C THR A 583 -16.21 1.51 -6.10
N VAL A 584 -15.34 0.57 -6.44
CA VAL A 584 -15.16 -0.70 -5.70
C VAL A 584 -13.67 -0.86 -5.41
N ASN A 585 -13.32 -1.26 -4.19
CA ASN A 585 -11.92 -1.50 -3.82
C ASN A 585 -11.52 -2.98 -3.96
N GLY A 586 -10.27 -3.29 -3.67
CA GLY A 586 -9.70 -4.65 -3.78
C GLY A 586 -10.36 -5.71 -2.89
N VAL A 587 -11.13 -5.31 -1.87
CA VAL A 587 -11.88 -6.22 -0.97
C VAL A 587 -13.39 -6.22 -1.25
N GLY A 588 -13.83 -5.57 -2.34
CA GLY A 588 -15.23 -5.58 -2.79
C GLY A 588 -16.16 -4.58 -2.08
N LYS A 589 -15.62 -3.60 -1.34
CA LYS A 589 -16.41 -2.50 -0.76
C LYS A 589 -16.81 -1.50 -1.83
N LEU A 590 -18.10 -1.20 -1.93
CA LEU A 590 -18.68 -0.19 -2.82
C LEU A 590 -18.72 1.17 -2.14
N VAL A 591 -18.45 2.25 -2.87
CA VAL A 591 -18.65 3.63 -2.38
C VAL A 591 -19.40 4.42 -3.45
N GLY A 592 -20.58 4.92 -3.13
CA GLY A 592 -21.37 5.78 -4.01
C GLY A 592 -20.81 7.19 -4.04
N ILE A 593 -20.41 7.65 -5.23
CA ILE A 593 -19.78 8.96 -5.47
C ILE A 593 -20.80 9.99 -5.94
N SER A 594 -21.59 9.67 -6.97
CA SER A 594 -22.62 10.55 -7.53
C SER A 594 -23.88 9.77 -7.86
N GLU A 595 -25.01 10.49 -7.92
CA GLU A 595 -26.29 9.89 -8.33
C GLU A 595 -26.18 9.34 -9.75
N GLY A 596 -26.50 8.06 -9.92
CA GLY A 596 -26.39 7.38 -11.21
C GLY A 596 -26.41 5.85 -11.06
N THR A 597 -26.13 5.17 -12.17
CA THR A 597 -25.94 3.72 -12.21
C THR A 597 -24.62 3.36 -12.85
N ALA A 598 -24.00 2.29 -12.37
CA ALA A 598 -22.78 1.75 -12.92
C ALA A 598 -22.69 0.25 -12.66
N TYR A 599 -22.01 -0.47 -13.55
CA TYR A 599 -21.73 -1.88 -13.37
C TYR A 599 -20.46 -2.10 -12.58
N VAL A 600 -20.49 -3.05 -11.66
CA VAL A 600 -19.30 -3.56 -10.98
C VAL A 600 -19.05 -5.00 -11.43
N SER A 601 -17.86 -5.23 -11.98
CA SER A 601 -17.38 -6.55 -12.34
C SER A 601 -16.71 -7.19 -11.14
N VAL A 602 -17.10 -8.44 -10.85
CA VAL A 602 -16.41 -9.34 -9.94
C VAL A 602 -15.87 -10.48 -10.78
N GLY A 603 -14.57 -10.72 -10.73
CA GLY A 603 -13.96 -11.80 -11.49
C GLY A 603 -12.90 -12.56 -10.70
N THR A 604 -12.24 -13.49 -11.37
CA THR A 604 -11.07 -14.22 -10.86
C THR A 604 -9.86 -13.96 -11.73
N GLN A 605 -8.65 -14.13 -11.20
CA GLN A 605 -7.43 -14.04 -12.00
C GLN A 605 -7.43 -15.06 -13.15
N SER A 606 -8.02 -16.23 -12.94
CA SER A 606 -8.16 -17.27 -13.96
C SER A 606 -9.15 -16.96 -15.08
N GLY A 607 -10.01 -15.95 -14.91
CA GLY A 607 -10.89 -15.46 -15.97
C GLY A 607 -12.37 -15.76 -15.83
N LEU A 608 -12.87 -16.18 -14.65
CA LEU A 608 -14.31 -16.13 -14.39
C LEU A 608 -14.75 -14.68 -14.17
N GLN A 609 -15.92 -14.28 -14.67
CA GLN A 609 -16.44 -12.92 -14.46
C GLN A 609 -17.96 -12.90 -14.30
N LYS A 610 -18.43 -12.04 -13.41
CA LYS A 610 -19.83 -11.67 -13.20
C LYS A 610 -19.96 -10.16 -13.07
N GLN A 611 -21.16 -9.65 -13.30
CA GLN A 611 -21.46 -8.23 -13.15
C GLN A 611 -22.66 -8.00 -12.25
N ILE A 612 -22.64 -6.84 -11.60
CA ILE A 612 -23.66 -6.35 -10.68
C ILE A 612 -24.04 -4.95 -11.15
N LEU A 613 -25.33 -4.68 -11.36
CA LEU A 613 -25.82 -3.32 -11.55
C LEU A 613 -25.89 -2.61 -10.20
N VAL A 614 -25.12 -1.54 -10.01
CA VAL A 614 -25.14 -0.75 -8.79
C VAL A 614 -25.82 0.59 -9.04
N THR A 615 -26.84 0.90 -8.24
CA THR A 615 -27.56 2.19 -8.28
C THR A 615 -27.21 3.01 -7.06
N VAL A 616 -26.85 4.28 -7.29
CA VAL A 616 -26.53 5.23 -6.23
C VAL A 616 -27.71 6.19 -6.01
N ASN A 617 -28.15 6.35 -4.75
CA ASN A 617 -29.24 7.25 -4.33
C ASN A 617 -30.61 6.99 -4.99
N GLY A 618 -30.86 5.76 -5.45
CA GLY A 618 -32.13 5.42 -6.10
C GLY A 618 -32.33 6.14 -7.45
N ALA A 619 -31.25 6.60 -8.08
CA ALA A 619 -31.27 7.21 -9.40
C ALA A 619 -32.06 6.34 -10.38
N SER A 620 -33.00 6.95 -11.10
CA SER A 620 -33.65 6.29 -12.23
C SER A 620 -32.69 6.31 -13.41
N ALA A 621 -32.30 5.14 -13.87
CA ALA A 621 -31.40 5.03 -14.99
C ALA A 621 -32.01 5.50 -16.32
N ALA A 622 -31.17 6.09 -17.19
CA ALA A 622 -31.57 6.55 -18.52
C ALA A 622 -31.99 5.36 -19.41
N GLN A 623 -33.21 5.41 -19.94
CA GLN A 623 -33.78 4.36 -20.78
C GLN A 623 -33.10 4.34 -22.15
N ASN A 624 -32.24 3.36 -22.37
CA ASN A 624 -31.52 3.14 -23.62
C ASN A 624 -31.58 1.67 -24.02
N ALA A 625 -32.56 1.32 -24.86
CA ALA A 625 -32.62 -0.01 -25.45
C ALA A 625 -31.37 -0.26 -26.33
N LEU A 626 -30.75 -1.43 -26.15
CA LEU A 626 -29.58 -1.88 -26.89
C LEU A 626 -29.94 -2.94 -27.93
N THR A 627 -29.31 -2.86 -29.09
CA THR A 627 -29.36 -3.89 -30.13
C THR A 627 -27.97 -4.49 -30.31
N ALA A 628 -27.91 -5.82 -30.25
CA ALA A 628 -26.67 -6.58 -30.41
C ALA A 628 -25.99 -6.27 -31.75
N GLY A 629 -24.66 -6.14 -31.71
CA GLY A 629 -23.84 -6.11 -32.92
C GLY A 629 -23.81 -7.46 -33.61
N GLU A 630 -23.22 -7.51 -34.81
CA GLU A 630 -22.93 -8.78 -35.47
C GLU A 630 -21.99 -9.64 -34.61
N GLY A 631 -22.19 -10.96 -34.66
CA GLY A 631 -21.30 -11.92 -33.98
C GLY A 631 -19.85 -11.73 -34.39
N ILE A 632 -18.94 -11.88 -33.42
CA ILE A 632 -17.50 -11.78 -33.66
C ILE A 632 -16.93 -13.19 -33.81
N SER A 633 -16.18 -13.41 -34.88
CA SER A 633 -15.29 -14.55 -35.03
C SER A 633 -13.86 -14.02 -35.00
N LEU A 634 -13.08 -14.51 -34.06
CA LEU A 634 -11.63 -14.32 -33.98
C LEU A 634 -11.00 -15.66 -34.34
N ASP A 635 -9.95 -15.65 -35.14
CA ASP A 635 -9.16 -16.83 -35.47
C ASP A 635 -7.67 -16.46 -35.39
N GLY A 636 -6.76 -17.43 -35.50
CA GLY A 636 -5.33 -17.18 -35.44
C GLY A 636 -4.76 -16.15 -36.43
N SER A 637 -5.58 -15.54 -37.31
CA SER A 637 -5.20 -14.40 -38.15
C SER A 637 -5.71 -13.02 -37.66
N THR A 638 -6.65 -12.99 -36.71
CA THR A 638 -7.26 -11.78 -36.13
C THR A 638 -7.38 -11.93 -34.61
N SER A 639 -6.48 -11.30 -33.85
CA SER A 639 -6.41 -11.40 -32.38
C SER A 639 -7.35 -10.44 -31.65
N GLU A 640 -7.84 -9.40 -32.33
CA GLU A 640 -8.76 -8.41 -31.79
C GLU A 640 -9.76 -7.94 -32.85
N LYS A 641 -10.97 -7.57 -32.44
CA LYS A 641 -11.99 -7.00 -33.34
C LYS A 641 -12.88 -6.02 -32.60
N GLU A 642 -13.30 -4.97 -33.30
CA GLU A 642 -14.30 -4.04 -32.79
C GLU A 642 -15.69 -4.68 -32.73
N LEU A 643 -16.31 -4.61 -31.56
CA LEU A 643 -17.73 -4.87 -31.34
C LEU A 643 -18.45 -3.53 -31.28
N THR A 644 -19.44 -3.32 -32.14
CA THR A 644 -20.31 -2.15 -32.09
C THR A 644 -21.73 -2.57 -31.74
N VAL A 645 -22.30 -1.95 -30.70
CA VAL A 645 -23.73 -2.08 -30.37
C VAL A 645 -24.45 -0.78 -30.68
N THR A 646 -25.72 -0.88 -31.04
CA THR A 646 -26.55 0.30 -31.32
C THR A 646 -27.47 0.57 -30.13
N ALA A 647 -27.49 1.82 -29.67
CA ALA A 647 -28.37 2.32 -28.64
C ALA A 647 -29.48 3.18 -29.26
N SER A 648 -30.66 3.16 -28.64
CA SER A 648 -31.81 3.98 -29.05
C SER A 648 -31.66 5.48 -28.73
N GLY A 649 -30.64 5.87 -27.97
CA GLY A 649 -30.32 7.24 -27.57
C GLY A 649 -28.86 7.41 -27.19
N GLU A 650 -28.48 8.63 -26.79
CA GLU A 650 -27.17 8.94 -26.20
C GLU A 650 -27.07 8.45 -24.76
N GLY A 651 -25.86 8.15 -24.29
CA GLY A 651 -25.55 7.64 -22.96
C GLY A 651 -24.39 6.65 -22.95
N LYS A 652 -24.14 6.07 -21.78
CA LYS A 652 -23.03 5.14 -21.55
C LYS A 652 -23.42 3.69 -21.79
N VAL A 653 -22.50 2.93 -22.38
CA VAL A 653 -22.62 1.48 -22.55
C VAL A 653 -21.42 0.80 -21.90
N TYR A 654 -21.72 -0.24 -21.14
CA TYR A 654 -20.75 -1.04 -20.41
C TYR A 654 -20.64 -2.41 -21.07
N PHE A 655 -19.43 -2.97 -21.11
CA PHE A 655 -19.22 -4.28 -21.71
C PHE A 655 -18.56 -5.24 -20.71
N ALA A 656 -18.96 -6.50 -20.79
CA ALA A 656 -18.37 -7.58 -20.01
C ALA A 656 -18.26 -8.83 -20.85
N SER A 657 -17.23 -9.63 -20.62
CA SER A 657 -17.22 -11.00 -21.10
C SER A 657 -17.80 -11.94 -20.06
N SER A 658 -18.54 -12.95 -20.51
CA SER A 658 -18.93 -14.08 -19.66
C SER A 658 -17.75 -14.98 -19.30
N ASP A 659 -16.71 -14.98 -20.14
CA ASP A 659 -15.52 -15.81 -20.00
C ASP A 659 -14.29 -15.10 -20.60
N PRO A 660 -13.66 -14.20 -19.83
CA PRO A 660 -12.39 -13.61 -20.17
C PRO A 660 -11.29 -14.57 -20.62
N ALA A 661 -11.30 -15.85 -20.18
CA ALA A 661 -10.31 -16.85 -20.61
C ALA A 661 -10.48 -17.25 -22.09
N VAL A 662 -11.65 -17.00 -22.68
CA VAL A 662 -11.89 -17.15 -24.11
C VAL A 662 -11.68 -15.82 -24.84
N ALA A 663 -12.36 -14.76 -24.41
CA ALA A 663 -12.20 -13.41 -24.96
C ALA A 663 -12.61 -12.34 -23.94
N PHE A 664 -11.96 -11.18 -23.94
CA PHE A 664 -12.28 -10.08 -23.03
C PHE A 664 -12.34 -8.74 -23.76
N VAL A 665 -12.89 -7.73 -23.08
CA VAL A 665 -12.98 -6.36 -23.61
C VAL A 665 -11.78 -5.55 -23.16
N ALA A 666 -11.18 -4.81 -24.10
CA ALA A 666 -9.96 -4.05 -23.85
C ALA A 666 -10.16 -2.96 -22.78
N SER A 667 -11.24 -2.17 -22.92
CA SER A 667 -11.66 -1.20 -21.93
C SER A 667 -12.60 -1.85 -20.92
N GLY A 668 -12.46 -1.49 -19.66
CA GLY A 668 -13.56 -1.65 -18.69
C GLY A 668 -13.92 -0.35 -17.99
N LYS A 669 -13.67 0.77 -18.68
CA LYS A 669 -14.44 2.00 -18.49
C LYS A 669 -15.68 1.95 -19.40
N ALA A 670 -16.71 2.71 -19.04
CA ALA A 670 -17.87 2.94 -19.88
C ALA A 670 -17.47 3.50 -21.26
N VAL A 671 -18.21 3.12 -22.30
CA VAL A 671 -18.07 3.68 -23.65
C VAL A 671 -19.24 4.64 -23.90
N GLU A 672 -18.93 5.91 -24.14
CA GLU A 672 -19.93 6.89 -24.56
C GLU A 672 -20.46 6.56 -25.95
N THR A 673 -21.76 6.70 -26.15
CA THR A 673 -22.36 6.52 -27.48
C THR A 673 -22.09 7.74 -28.36
N ALA A 674 -21.64 7.49 -29.59
CA ALA A 674 -21.53 8.49 -30.65
C ALA A 674 -22.45 8.09 -31.80
N ASP A 675 -23.34 8.99 -32.24
CA ASP A 675 -24.37 8.71 -33.25
C ASP A 675 -25.21 7.45 -32.95
N GLY A 676 -25.51 7.23 -31.66
CA GLY A 676 -26.27 6.06 -31.18
C GLY A 676 -25.49 4.74 -31.24
N LYS A 677 -24.16 4.77 -31.33
CA LYS A 677 -23.30 3.57 -31.34
C LYS A 677 -22.26 3.62 -30.24
N ALA A 678 -22.04 2.48 -29.59
CA ALA A 678 -20.92 2.27 -28.68
C ALA A 678 -20.03 1.15 -29.23
N THR A 679 -18.73 1.42 -29.34
CA THR A 679 -17.75 0.50 -29.92
C THR A 679 -16.67 0.16 -28.90
N VAL A 680 -16.40 -1.14 -28.71
CA VAL A 680 -15.32 -1.64 -27.85
C VAL A 680 -14.48 -2.65 -28.62
N LYS A 681 -13.19 -2.71 -28.31
CA LYS A 681 -12.30 -3.76 -28.81
C LYS A 681 -12.45 -5.04 -27.98
N VAL A 682 -12.67 -6.17 -28.64
CA VAL A 682 -12.69 -7.52 -28.06
C VAL A 682 -11.40 -8.23 -28.44
N ILE A 683 -10.71 -8.80 -27.46
CA ILE A 683 -9.40 -9.45 -27.59
C ILE A 683 -9.56 -10.96 -27.33
N ALA A 684 -8.98 -11.79 -28.20
CA ALA A 684 -8.94 -13.24 -28.04
C ALA A 684 -7.94 -13.64 -26.94
N ALA A 685 -8.36 -14.52 -26.03
CA ALA A 685 -7.54 -15.07 -24.94
C ALA A 685 -7.36 -16.59 -25.03
N GLY A 686 -8.37 -17.31 -25.52
CA GLY A 686 -8.36 -18.78 -25.61
C GLY A 686 -9.43 -19.30 -26.56
N LYS A 687 -9.24 -20.53 -27.05
CA LYS A 687 -10.19 -21.19 -27.96
C LYS A 687 -11.52 -21.44 -27.24
N GLY A 688 -12.64 -21.09 -27.87
CA GLY A 688 -13.95 -21.36 -27.31
C GLY A 688 -15.03 -20.41 -27.80
N THR A 689 -16.08 -20.26 -27.00
CA THR A 689 -17.12 -19.25 -27.24
C THR A 689 -17.42 -18.53 -25.94
N ALA A 690 -17.25 -17.22 -25.96
CA ALA A 690 -17.69 -16.32 -24.90
C ALA A 690 -18.92 -15.55 -25.37
N THR A 691 -19.63 -14.98 -24.41
CA THR A 691 -20.66 -13.97 -24.68
C THR A 691 -20.13 -12.64 -24.19
N VAL A 692 -20.01 -11.66 -25.09
CA VAL A 692 -19.85 -10.27 -24.67
C VAL A 692 -21.23 -9.70 -24.46
N THR A 693 -21.48 -9.24 -23.25
CA THR A 693 -22.73 -8.61 -22.85
C THR A 693 -22.51 -7.10 -22.79
N ALA A 694 -23.35 -6.36 -23.49
CA ALA A 694 -23.40 -4.91 -23.39
C ALA A 694 -24.61 -4.51 -22.54
N TYR A 695 -24.37 -3.56 -21.64
CA TYR A 695 -25.35 -3.06 -20.69
C TYR A 695 -25.49 -1.56 -20.84
N SER A 696 -26.72 -1.06 -20.88
CA SER A 696 -26.97 0.38 -20.81
C SER A 696 -27.04 0.84 -19.36
N GLU A 697 -27.08 2.15 -19.15
CA GLU A 697 -27.36 2.71 -17.83
C GLU A 697 -28.70 2.22 -17.25
N SER A 698 -29.75 2.02 -18.07
CA SER A 698 -31.07 1.45 -17.69
C SER A 698 -31.05 0.01 -17.23
N GLY A 699 -29.92 -0.67 -17.41
CA GLY A 699 -29.82 -2.11 -17.22
C GLY A 699 -30.43 -2.92 -18.35
N ASP A 700 -30.70 -2.30 -19.50
CA ASP A 700 -31.01 -3.05 -20.72
C ASP A 700 -29.77 -3.83 -21.15
N VAL A 701 -30.01 -5.06 -21.59
CA VAL A 701 -28.94 -6.01 -21.90
C VAL A 701 -29.06 -6.44 -23.34
N CYS A 702 -27.95 -6.42 -24.07
CA CYS A 702 -27.82 -7.18 -25.31
C CYS A 702 -26.55 -8.05 -25.26
N GLN A 703 -26.59 -9.14 -26.00
CA GLN A 703 -25.54 -10.16 -25.98
C GLN A 703 -25.08 -10.46 -27.39
N THR A 704 -23.78 -10.55 -27.56
CA THR A 704 -23.14 -10.93 -28.81
C THR A 704 -22.20 -12.11 -28.55
N ALA A 705 -22.38 -13.18 -29.30
CA ALA A 705 -21.48 -14.32 -29.25
C ALA A 705 -20.12 -13.94 -29.85
N VAL A 706 -19.05 -14.35 -29.17
CA VAL A 706 -17.67 -14.22 -29.62
C VAL A 706 -17.10 -15.63 -29.71
N THR A 707 -16.84 -16.10 -30.93
CA THR A 707 -16.20 -17.40 -31.16
C THR A 707 -14.73 -17.18 -31.46
N VAL A 708 -13.88 -17.86 -30.70
CA VAL A 708 -12.43 -17.84 -30.89
C VAL A 708 -12.00 -19.21 -31.41
N GLY A 709 -11.47 -19.23 -32.62
CA GLY A 709 -10.91 -20.41 -33.28
C GLY A 709 -9.60 -20.87 -32.64
N GLU A 710 -8.84 -21.71 -33.34
CA GLU A 710 -7.49 -22.02 -32.88
C GLU A 710 -6.63 -20.76 -32.96
N ILE A 711 -6.05 -20.41 -31.82
CA ILE A 711 -5.05 -19.35 -31.71
C ILE A 711 -3.74 -19.98 -32.17
N SER A 712 -3.07 -19.35 -33.14
CA SER A 712 -1.79 -19.86 -33.65
C SER A 712 -0.75 -19.92 -32.51
N PRO A 713 0.12 -20.95 -32.46
CA PRO A 713 1.23 -21.02 -31.50
C PRO A 713 2.13 -19.77 -31.55
N GLU A 714 2.24 -19.10 -32.70
CA GLU A 714 2.98 -17.83 -32.83
C GLU A 714 2.37 -16.70 -31.96
N PHE A 715 1.12 -16.83 -31.51
CA PHE A 715 0.44 -15.90 -30.58
C PHE A 715 0.44 -16.37 -29.11
N ASP A 716 0.85 -17.62 -28.84
CA ASP A 716 0.95 -18.22 -27.50
C ASP A 716 2.41 -18.31 -27.02
N ASP A 717 3.36 -18.57 -27.95
CA ASP A 717 4.80 -18.73 -27.70
C ASP A 717 5.61 -17.40 -27.74
N GLU A 718 5.07 -16.29 -28.30
CA GLU A 718 5.68 -14.94 -28.20
C GLU A 718 5.32 -14.21 -26.89
N ARG A 719 4.39 -14.75 -26.12
CA ARG A 719 4.11 -14.25 -24.77
C ARG A 719 5.18 -14.81 -23.86
N THR A 720 6.30 -14.10 -23.77
CA THR A 720 7.29 -14.36 -22.74
C THR A 720 6.64 -14.02 -21.41
N TYR A 721 5.96 -15.00 -20.80
CA TYR A 721 5.44 -14.88 -19.44
C TYR A 721 6.65 -14.93 -18.53
N TYR A 722 7.13 -13.74 -18.14
CA TYR A 722 8.06 -13.64 -17.04
C TYR A 722 7.29 -13.96 -15.76
N GLU A 723 7.18 -15.25 -15.46
CA GLU A 723 6.93 -15.68 -14.11
C GLU A 723 8.22 -15.38 -13.35
N THR A 724 8.22 -14.37 -12.50
CA THR A 724 9.06 -14.47 -11.30
C THR A 724 8.57 -15.72 -10.59
N GLU A 725 9.29 -16.82 -10.78
CA GLU A 725 9.12 -18.03 -9.98
C GLU A 725 9.01 -17.59 -8.52
N PRO A 726 7.97 -17.98 -7.79
CA PRO A 726 7.89 -17.79 -6.35
C PRO A 726 9.02 -18.51 -5.58
N SER A 727 10.01 -19.09 -6.25
CA SER A 727 11.15 -19.79 -5.65
C SER A 727 12.19 -18.89 -4.99
N ASP A 728 12.06 -17.55 -5.08
CA ASP A 728 12.79 -16.63 -4.18
C ASP A 728 12.01 -16.35 -2.87
N ILE A 729 10.81 -16.93 -2.72
CA ILE A 729 10.18 -17.10 -1.40
C ILE A 729 10.85 -18.32 -0.76
N ALA A 730 11.46 -18.08 0.40
CA ALA A 730 12.19 -19.08 1.19
C ALA A 730 11.55 -20.47 1.11
N PRO A 731 12.35 -21.54 0.89
CA PRO A 731 11.80 -22.89 0.93
C PRO A 731 11.08 -23.09 2.26
N GLU A 732 9.96 -23.82 2.26
CA GLU A 732 9.45 -24.44 3.47
C GLU A 732 10.64 -25.13 4.15
N VAL A 733 11.16 -24.50 5.21
CA VAL A 733 12.11 -25.16 6.08
C VAL A 733 11.27 -26.16 6.86
N GLU A 734 11.14 -27.37 6.32
CA GLU A 734 10.83 -28.52 7.13
C GLU A 734 12.01 -28.67 8.11
N ILE A 735 11.88 -28.07 9.29
CA ILE A 735 12.79 -28.33 10.39
C ILE A 735 12.50 -29.76 10.84
N ILE A 736 13.14 -30.73 10.18
CA ILE A 736 13.34 -32.05 10.76
C ILE A 736 14.35 -31.83 11.89
N VAL A 737 13.83 -31.54 13.08
CA VAL A 737 14.60 -31.72 14.31
C VAL A 737 14.81 -33.22 14.44
N GLU A 738 15.90 -33.74 13.87
CA GLU A 738 16.39 -35.03 14.33
C GLU A 738 16.64 -34.90 15.84
N GLU A 739 15.95 -35.75 16.60
CA GLU A 739 15.88 -35.81 18.06
C GLU A 739 17.26 -35.93 18.75
N THR A 740 18.34 -36.01 17.98
CA THR A 740 19.73 -36.09 18.43
C THR A 740 20.43 -34.74 18.58
N ALA A 741 19.90 -33.63 18.01
CA ALA A 741 20.58 -32.33 18.02
C ALA A 741 20.38 -31.49 19.31
N VAL A 742 19.42 -31.85 20.18
CA VAL A 742 19.11 -31.08 21.41
C VAL A 742 20.02 -31.46 22.60
N ARG A 743 20.96 -32.40 22.45
CA ARG A 743 21.82 -32.85 23.58
C ARG A 743 23.27 -32.37 23.62
N ASN A 744 23.76 -31.61 22.64
CA ASN A 744 25.18 -31.20 22.60
C ASN A 744 25.46 -29.71 22.85
N TRP A 745 24.47 -28.91 23.29
CA TRP A 745 24.69 -27.50 23.65
C TRP A 745 25.31 -27.29 25.06
N LEU A 746 25.96 -28.31 25.64
CA LEU A 746 26.50 -28.22 27.00
C LEU A 746 27.94 -28.70 27.21
N VAL A 747 28.69 -29.10 26.19
CA VAL A 747 30.14 -29.38 26.39
C VAL A 747 30.93 -29.02 25.14
N GLY A 748 31.80 -28.01 25.25
CA GLY A 748 32.66 -27.56 24.16
C GLY A 748 33.66 -28.64 23.72
N VAL A 749 33.68 -28.91 22.42
CA VAL A 749 34.75 -29.64 21.72
C VAL A 749 34.79 -29.14 20.26
N ASP A 750 35.95 -28.73 19.78
CA ASP A 750 36.22 -28.40 18.37
C ASP A 750 36.07 -29.65 17.49
N TYR A 751 35.47 -29.51 16.30
CA TYR A 751 35.51 -30.56 15.27
C TYR A 751 36.08 -30.03 13.96
N GLN A 752 37.19 -30.67 13.53
CA GLN A 752 37.69 -30.58 12.15
C GLN A 752 36.86 -31.49 11.25
N ALA A 753 36.31 -30.95 10.16
CA ALA A 753 35.68 -31.75 9.12
C ALA A 753 36.75 -32.29 8.15
N THR A 754 36.86 -33.61 8.02
CA THR A 754 37.49 -34.28 6.88
C THR A 754 36.41 -34.95 6.05
N THR A 755 36.30 -34.61 4.77
CA THR A 755 35.39 -35.24 3.82
C THR A 755 36.08 -36.43 3.14
N SER A 756 35.33 -37.49 2.82
CA SER A 756 35.81 -38.69 2.12
C SER A 756 35.44 -38.71 0.63
N ASN A 757 35.22 -37.55 0.01
CA ASN A 757 34.82 -37.44 -1.40
C ASN A 757 35.80 -36.53 -2.17
N PRO A 758 36.63 -37.07 -3.09
CA PRO A 758 37.67 -36.30 -3.76
C PRO A 758 37.19 -35.34 -4.87
N ASP A 759 35.90 -35.29 -5.21
CA ASP A 759 35.42 -34.53 -6.39
C ASP A 759 34.41 -33.41 -6.11
N VAL A 760 34.33 -32.87 -4.89
CA VAL A 760 33.51 -31.67 -4.62
C VAL A 760 34.37 -30.55 -4.04
N THR A 761 34.71 -29.58 -4.88
CA THR A 761 35.21 -28.26 -4.48
C THR A 761 34.16 -27.22 -4.86
N GLN A 762 33.33 -26.84 -3.89
CA GLN A 762 32.72 -25.51 -3.88
C GLN A 762 32.99 -24.89 -2.51
N GLU A 763 33.71 -23.78 -2.52
CA GLU A 763 33.93 -22.92 -1.37
C GLU A 763 32.61 -22.25 -0.99
N LEU A 764 32.03 -22.67 0.14
CA LEU A 764 31.13 -21.81 0.91
C LEU A 764 31.99 -20.90 1.77
N LYS A 765 32.05 -19.62 1.41
CA LYS A 765 32.43 -18.57 2.37
C LYS A 765 31.18 -18.15 3.14
N VAL A 766 31.30 -18.28 4.45
CA VAL A 766 30.32 -17.90 5.49
C VAL A 766 30.07 -16.41 5.46
#